data_AF-A0A0G4MUW6-F1
#
_entry.id   AF-A0A0G4MUW6-F1
#
_cell.length_a   1.000
_cell.length_b   1.000
_cell.length_c   1.000
_cell.angle_alpha   90.00
_cell.angle_beta   90.00
_cell.angle_gamma   90.00
#
_symmetry.space_group_name_H-M   'P 1'
#
loop_
_entity.id
_entity.type
_entity.pdbx_description
1 polymer ?
#
loop_
_entity_poly.entity_id
_entity_poly.type
_entity_poly.pdbx_seq_one_letter_code
_entity_poly.pdbx_strand_id
1 'polypeptide(L)'
;MRPVQLSSAFLASSSLVNAAANHLAKRDPPAEIAGGWTYQGCYIDIDRSLTGASRVSADMTNEVCATFCASRGFAYAGTEWYQECYCGNALAVGGVIANELDCNTPCAGDTTQPCGGPNRLTLFFTEEAKGPSVNPGVGGWVSEGCYIDGAGGRTLSNGIGSIPASEMTVAKCLAACRAGNYKLGGVEYGGECYCDNSLKNGGAPAVDGCNMLCNGNTTEYCGGPNRLNLYNYKEVVDVSSTVTTTPEPTGTASVIETVLPTSTITPTGPSHPETVGPYSWVGCRTEATGARALGAKELANDQMTPETCQTFCTGYKYFGTEYGRECFCGNTFAAGSQTAPESDCSMRCSGSPQQYCGAGNRLSVYMLNEGGSPVSSAAISGAATSDTEVASAIPTSTSTSARPVATGYPSGWSEQGCWVDGAGGRILTYQAPDDNALTLRKCAKNCFDLGYTVAGAEYHQQCFCGNAIINNGVKASSDSQCNTPCAGDSTQMCGGGDRMTIISDGPPRVRGPPSPQLSGFNGDWTYQGCLQSFVGTTRTFFWQNFFPGTMTANECLDRCGEFGYMAAGLEYGEECYCGDPANIDTIGTVFRPETECNILCAGNDSSICGGGNRMSTYFWTGTPLYAWTFPQDVARAGSYELLIGGVCIPLMTMESITGKVTFLEKWGTGPANSTGAYELDLSLTPNRNTAWREMNVKTDIFCSSGLILPDKAGRQLTVGGWSGDSTYGVRLYTPDGSPGVNGTNDWEENVNQLSLQDGRWYPTTMVMANGSIFVIGGEEGSNGAAVPTIEVLPYTGRAPLFMDWLERTDPNNLYPFCAVLPSENIFVAYWNEARILDKTTFETLAILPTIPGTVNNPMGGRTYPLEGTGVLLPQKAPYTAPLGILICGGSTEGVATAIDNCVTIYPEAPEPEWVIERMPSRRVMSCMAPLPDGTYLINNGAQQGVAGFGLAEFPNLNALIYDPEKRVGARITVVANTTIARLYHSESITLLDGRVLVTGSDPQDGVNPQEYRVEVFNPPYLTSGKPRPTFTLANRDWDYDESITFTLGSAPVNGAISVTLLGGVSSTHGNSMGTRTILPSVSCSGLACTVTAPPDAGICPPGWFQFFVLDGGIPAVGVYVRIGGDPAELGNWPDKSSFSPPGL
;
A
#
# COMPACT_ATOMS: atom_id res chain seq x y z
N MET A 1 41.63 42.39 5.03
CA MET A 1 42.35 42.18 6.31
C MET A 1 43.51 41.22 6.07
N ARG A 2 44.46 41.03 7.01
CA ARG A 2 45.67 40.22 6.77
C ARG A 2 45.34 38.75 6.44
N PRO A 3 46.07 38.07 5.53
CA PRO A 3 45.95 36.64 5.30
C PRO A 3 46.72 35.84 6.36
N VAL A 4 46.26 34.62 6.64
CA VAL A 4 47.00 33.60 7.41
C VAL A 4 47.44 32.50 6.46
N GLN A 5 48.74 32.24 6.41
CA GLN A 5 49.31 31.06 5.75
C GLN A 5 49.29 29.87 6.72
N LEU A 6 48.95 28.69 6.21
CA LEU A 6 49.40 27.36 6.67
C LEU A 6 49.45 26.49 5.40
N SER A 7 50.57 26.45 4.69
CA SER A 7 51.75 25.59 4.93
C SER A 7 51.64 24.26 4.20
N SER A 8 52.20 24.21 2.98
CA SER A 8 52.29 23.02 2.16
C SER A 8 53.37 22.06 2.69
N ALA A 9 53.07 20.75 2.73
CA ALA A 9 54.05 19.69 2.87
C ALA A 9 53.71 18.56 1.88
N PHE A 10 54.24 18.67 0.66
CA PHE A 10 54.25 17.60 -0.35
C PHE A 10 55.63 16.93 -0.31
N LEU A 11 55.69 15.59 -0.27
CA LEU A 11 56.45 14.76 -1.23
C LEU A 11 56.47 13.26 -0.86
N ALA A 12 56.52 12.44 -1.92
CA ALA A 12 56.95 11.04 -1.97
C ALA A 12 56.05 9.94 -1.36
N SER A 13 55.15 9.40 -2.20
CA SER A 13 54.81 7.96 -2.22
C SER A 13 54.34 7.51 -3.61
N SER A 14 55.25 7.58 -4.59
CA SER A 14 55.08 6.97 -5.92
C SER A 14 55.24 5.44 -5.83
N SER A 15 54.27 4.75 -5.20
CA SER A 15 54.28 3.28 -5.05
C SER A 15 52.90 2.69 -4.70
N LEU A 16 51.82 3.12 -5.38
CA LEU A 16 50.50 2.47 -5.31
C LEU A 16 49.85 2.19 -6.68
N VAL A 17 50.58 2.41 -7.78
CA VAL A 17 50.18 1.95 -9.12
C VAL A 17 50.47 0.45 -9.25
N ASN A 18 49.67 -0.38 -8.57
CA ASN A 18 49.40 -1.80 -8.87
C ASN A 18 48.42 -2.50 -7.91
N ALA A 19 47.93 -1.86 -6.84
CA ALA A 19 47.01 -2.52 -5.89
C ALA A 19 45.52 -2.49 -6.33
N ALA A 20 45.12 -1.55 -7.19
CA ALA A 20 43.72 -1.38 -7.59
C ALA A 20 43.24 -2.31 -8.73
N ALA A 21 44.11 -3.16 -9.29
CA ALA A 21 43.81 -3.97 -10.46
C ALA A 21 43.23 -5.37 -10.16
N ASN A 22 43.15 -5.78 -8.89
CA ASN A 22 42.83 -7.17 -8.50
C ASN A 22 41.47 -7.36 -7.77
N HIS A 23 40.63 -6.33 -7.65
CA HIS A 23 39.33 -6.45 -6.94
C HIS A 23 38.09 -6.61 -7.83
N LEU A 24 38.27 -6.86 -9.14
CA LEU A 24 37.20 -7.23 -10.07
C LEU A 24 37.39 -8.64 -10.68
N ALA A 25 38.15 -9.50 -10.01
CA ALA A 25 38.07 -10.94 -10.28
C ALA A 25 36.80 -11.50 -9.63
N LYS A 26 36.01 -12.26 -10.39
CA LYS A 26 34.94 -13.11 -9.84
C LYS A 26 35.60 -14.17 -8.96
N ARG A 27 35.13 -14.34 -7.72
CA ARG A 27 35.43 -15.53 -6.92
C ARG A 27 34.45 -16.62 -7.33
N ASP A 28 34.97 -17.75 -7.79
CA ASP A 28 34.14 -18.91 -8.11
C ASP A 28 33.98 -19.77 -6.85
N PRO A 29 32.75 -20.04 -6.38
CA PRO A 29 32.51 -20.94 -5.26
C PRO A 29 32.86 -22.39 -5.66
N PRO A 30 33.24 -23.25 -4.68
CA PRO A 30 33.40 -24.68 -4.94
C PRO A 30 32.07 -25.27 -5.43
N ALA A 31 32.10 -26.03 -6.54
CA ALA A 31 30.88 -26.66 -7.07
C ALA A 31 30.27 -27.69 -6.10
N GLU A 32 31.12 -28.35 -5.30
CA GLU A 32 30.73 -29.28 -4.24
C GLU A 32 31.60 -29.03 -3.00
N ILE A 33 31.02 -29.24 -1.82
CA ILE A 33 31.71 -29.24 -0.52
C ILE A 33 31.31 -30.49 0.30
N ALA A 34 32.12 -30.84 1.29
CA ALA A 34 32.00 -32.11 2.01
C ALA A 34 30.62 -32.28 2.70
N GLY A 35 30.05 -33.49 2.65
CA GLY A 35 28.72 -33.82 3.21
C GLY A 35 27.56 -33.71 2.23
N GLY A 36 27.78 -34.00 0.95
CA GLY A 36 26.72 -34.02 -0.08
C GLY A 36 26.20 -32.64 -0.51
N TRP A 37 26.91 -31.57 -0.15
CA TRP A 37 26.49 -30.19 -0.41
C TRP A 37 26.97 -29.70 -1.77
N THR A 38 26.03 -29.28 -2.61
CA THR A 38 26.22 -28.84 -3.99
C THR A 38 25.87 -27.36 -4.13
N TYR A 39 26.69 -26.59 -4.84
CA TYR A 39 26.44 -25.16 -5.07
C TYR A 39 25.21 -24.95 -5.97
N GLN A 40 24.30 -24.07 -5.57
CA GLN A 40 23.04 -23.82 -6.26
C GLN A 40 23.02 -22.50 -7.05
N GLY A 41 23.94 -21.59 -6.75
CA GLY A 41 23.99 -20.25 -7.35
C GLY A 41 24.00 -19.13 -6.31
N CYS A 42 24.15 -17.90 -6.81
CA CYS A 42 23.87 -16.69 -6.03
C CYS A 42 22.36 -16.47 -5.95
N TYR A 43 21.82 -16.22 -4.75
CA TYR A 43 20.39 -15.99 -4.53
C TYR A 43 20.14 -14.63 -3.88
N ILE A 44 19.01 -13.99 -4.21
CA ILE A 44 18.54 -12.78 -3.52
C ILE A 44 18.11 -13.16 -2.09
N ASP A 45 18.59 -12.42 -1.10
CA ASP A 45 18.06 -12.50 0.26
C ASP A 45 16.93 -11.47 0.45
N ILE A 46 15.69 -11.94 0.59
CA ILE A 46 14.48 -11.13 0.76
C ILE A 46 14.13 -11.02 2.25
N ASP A 47 14.85 -10.16 2.95
CA ASP A 47 14.95 -10.08 4.42
C ASP A 47 15.54 -11.34 5.08
N ARG A 48 14.95 -12.54 4.87
CA ARG A 48 15.55 -13.87 5.14
C ARG A 48 14.95 -14.95 4.23
N SER A 49 15.66 -15.32 3.16
CA SER A 49 15.33 -16.41 2.22
C SER A 49 15.54 -17.81 2.81
N LEU A 50 16.37 -17.92 3.86
CA LEU A 50 16.57 -19.13 4.66
C LEU A 50 16.17 -18.85 6.12
N THR A 51 15.00 -19.33 6.51
CA THR A 51 14.30 -18.98 7.76
C THR A 51 14.53 -19.96 8.93
N GLY A 52 15.45 -20.91 8.77
CA GLY A 52 15.83 -21.86 9.82
C GLY A 52 16.87 -21.30 10.79
N ALA A 53 17.89 -22.09 11.11
CA ALA A 53 18.96 -21.64 11.99
C ALA A 53 19.92 -20.64 11.31
N SER A 54 20.53 -19.75 12.09
CA SER A 54 21.58 -18.84 11.60
C SER A 54 22.72 -18.70 12.61
N ARG A 55 23.89 -18.23 12.15
CA ARG A 55 25.01 -17.80 12.99
C ARG A 55 25.88 -16.76 12.29
N VAL A 56 26.62 -16.00 13.08
CA VAL A 56 27.74 -15.15 12.61
C VAL A 56 29.05 -15.73 13.15
N SER A 57 30.13 -15.71 12.36
CA SER A 57 31.42 -16.32 12.71
C SER A 57 32.59 -15.59 12.04
N ALA A 58 33.62 -15.23 12.80
CA ALA A 58 34.83 -14.62 12.22
C ALA A 58 35.61 -15.59 11.30
N ASP A 59 35.47 -16.90 11.52
CA ASP A 59 36.05 -17.96 10.70
C ASP A 59 35.06 -18.51 9.65
N MET A 60 34.11 -17.71 9.15
CA MET A 60 33.08 -18.20 8.23
C MET A 60 33.66 -18.61 6.87
N THR A 61 33.30 -19.80 6.40
CA THR A 61 33.47 -20.28 5.02
C THR A 61 32.19 -21.02 4.59
N ASN A 62 32.08 -21.39 3.32
CA ASN A 62 30.91 -22.13 2.83
C ASN A 62 30.80 -23.52 3.49
N GLU A 63 31.92 -24.21 3.73
CA GLU A 63 31.99 -25.49 4.44
C GLU A 63 31.58 -25.37 5.91
N VAL A 64 32.00 -24.27 6.57
CA VAL A 64 31.65 -23.97 7.96
C VAL A 64 30.15 -23.69 8.11
N CYS A 65 29.53 -23.05 7.10
CA CYS A 65 28.09 -22.83 7.07
C CYS A 65 27.31 -24.12 6.79
N ALA A 66 27.69 -24.88 5.75
CA ALA A 66 27.08 -26.17 5.40
C ALA A 66 27.13 -27.17 6.57
N THR A 67 28.28 -27.28 7.26
CA THR A 67 28.43 -28.14 8.45
C THR A 67 27.47 -27.71 9.58
N PHE A 68 27.29 -26.40 9.79
CA PHE A 68 26.37 -25.87 10.79
C PHE A 68 24.90 -26.18 10.46
N CYS A 69 24.50 -26.05 9.19
CA CYS A 69 23.14 -26.36 8.74
C CYS A 69 22.86 -27.87 8.77
N ALA A 70 23.81 -28.70 8.32
CA ALA A 70 23.73 -30.16 8.40
C ALA A 70 23.54 -30.65 9.84
N SER A 71 24.28 -30.08 10.80
CA SER A 71 24.17 -30.42 12.23
C SER A 71 22.79 -30.14 12.85
N ARG A 72 21.91 -29.45 12.13
CA ARG A 72 20.56 -29.05 12.54
C ARG A 72 19.45 -29.60 11.63
N GLY A 73 19.79 -30.49 10.70
CA GLY A 73 18.82 -31.12 9.80
C GLY A 73 18.22 -30.15 8.77
N PHE A 74 19.02 -29.20 8.28
CA PHE A 74 18.65 -28.28 7.20
C PHE A 74 19.31 -28.68 5.88
N ALA A 75 18.53 -28.71 4.80
CA ALA A 75 18.94 -29.06 3.44
C ALA A 75 19.58 -27.91 2.66
N TYR A 76 19.37 -26.66 3.07
CA TYR A 76 19.97 -25.47 2.48
C TYR A 76 20.88 -24.76 3.48
N ALA A 77 21.98 -24.23 2.97
CA ALA A 77 22.96 -23.42 3.67
C ALA A 77 23.37 -22.25 2.78
N GLY A 78 23.26 -21.02 3.26
CA GLY A 78 23.61 -19.82 2.51
C GLY A 78 24.50 -18.91 3.34
N THR A 79 25.63 -18.50 2.77
CA THR A 79 26.51 -17.50 3.38
C THR A 79 26.20 -16.11 2.86
N GLU A 80 26.17 -15.13 3.74
CA GLU A 80 25.93 -13.72 3.42
C GLU A 80 26.97 -12.82 4.10
N TRP A 81 27.19 -11.64 3.51
CA TRP A 81 27.91 -10.50 4.07
C TRP A 81 29.14 -10.87 4.91
N TYR A 82 30.11 -11.53 4.27
CA TYR A 82 31.44 -11.89 4.79
C TYR A 82 31.46 -12.97 5.89
N GLN A 83 30.62 -12.86 6.92
CA GLN A 83 30.72 -13.63 8.18
C GLN A 83 29.42 -14.32 8.61
N GLU A 84 28.36 -14.25 7.81
CA GLU A 84 27.00 -14.65 8.21
C GLU A 84 26.59 -15.94 7.50
N CYS A 85 25.79 -16.77 8.17
CA CYS A 85 25.33 -18.06 7.67
C CYS A 85 23.89 -18.32 8.10
N TYR A 86 23.09 -18.78 7.14
CA TYR A 86 21.67 -19.04 7.28
C TYR A 86 21.34 -20.43 6.73
N CYS A 87 20.38 -21.10 7.36
CA CYS A 87 19.99 -22.47 7.06
C CYS A 87 18.50 -22.56 6.78
N GLY A 88 18.07 -23.51 5.94
CA GLY A 88 16.65 -23.75 5.69
C GLY A 88 16.37 -25.13 5.12
N ASN A 89 15.09 -25.51 5.07
CA ASN A 89 14.64 -26.72 4.36
C ASN A 89 13.86 -26.39 3.08
N ALA A 90 13.61 -25.10 2.85
CA ALA A 90 13.10 -24.53 1.61
C ALA A 90 13.64 -23.09 1.52
N LEU A 91 13.61 -22.52 0.31
CA LEU A 91 13.79 -21.09 0.09
C LEU A 91 12.43 -20.39 0.27
N ALA A 92 12.44 -19.20 0.87
CA ALA A 92 11.25 -18.35 0.94
C ALA A 92 10.78 -17.91 -0.46
N VAL A 93 9.48 -17.64 -0.61
CA VAL A 93 8.89 -17.19 -1.88
C VAL A 93 9.44 -15.79 -2.21
N GLY A 94 10.29 -15.72 -3.24
CA GLY A 94 11.04 -14.51 -3.63
C GLY A 94 12.57 -14.65 -3.48
N GLY A 95 13.06 -15.67 -2.77
CA GLY A 95 14.45 -16.09 -2.79
C GLY A 95 14.80 -16.76 -4.13
N VAL A 96 15.08 -15.96 -5.16
CA VAL A 96 15.37 -16.40 -6.54
C VAL A 96 16.84 -16.21 -6.89
N ILE A 97 17.29 -16.87 -7.97
CA ILE A 97 18.66 -16.72 -8.49
C ILE A 97 18.93 -15.25 -8.86
N ALA A 98 20.04 -14.73 -8.34
CA ALA A 98 20.59 -13.41 -8.62
C ALA A 98 21.73 -13.50 -9.65
N ASN A 99 22.37 -12.37 -9.96
CA ASN A 99 23.61 -12.40 -10.73
C ASN A 99 24.75 -12.97 -9.88
N GLU A 100 25.48 -13.94 -10.42
CA GLU A 100 26.66 -14.54 -9.80
C GLU A 100 27.72 -13.53 -9.33
N LEU A 101 27.80 -12.34 -9.95
CA LEU A 101 28.72 -11.29 -9.55
C LEU A 101 28.27 -10.53 -8.29
N ASP A 102 26.99 -10.60 -7.91
CA ASP A 102 26.47 -9.97 -6.70
C ASP A 102 26.93 -10.71 -5.44
N CYS A 103 27.18 -12.02 -5.54
CA CYS A 103 27.74 -12.84 -4.46
C CYS A 103 29.28 -12.89 -4.50
N ASN A 104 29.95 -11.73 -4.56
CA ASN A 104 31.43 -11.68 -4.65
C ASN A 104 32.12 -11.09 -3.40
N THR A 105 31.41 -10.92 -2.27
CA THR A 105 32.04 -10.55 -1.00
C THR A 105 32.91 -11.72 -0.51
N PRO A 106 34.18 -11.50 -0.13
CA PRO A 106 35.05 -12.58 0.37
C PRO A 106 34.51 -13.20 1.67
N CYS A 107 34.72 -14.50 1.88
CA CYS A 107 34.44 -15.12 3.19
C CYS A 107 35.45 -14.68 4.26
N ALA A 108 34.99 -14.61 5.52
CA ALA A 108 35.80 -14.18 6.66
C ALA A 108 36.95 -15.14 7.00
N GLY A 109 36.69 -16.45 6.96
CA GLY A 109 37.67 -17.52 7.18
C GLY A 109 38.51 -17.86 5.94
N ASP A 110 38.04 -17.54 4.73
CA ASP A 110 38.77 -17.75 3.48
C ASP A 110 38.43 -16.69 2.41
N THR A 111 39.28 -15.67 2.29
CA THR A 111 39.07 -14.56 1.35
C THR A 111 39.12 -14.94 -0.14
N THR A 112 39.48 -16.19 -0.47
CA THR A 112 39.43 -16.72 -1.84
C THR A 112 38.04 -17.20 -2.24
N GLN A 113 37.18 -17.53 -1.27
CA GLN A 113 35.79 -17.95 -1.50
C GLN A 113 34.81 -16.76 -1.46
N PRO A 114 33.68 -16.82 -2.20
CA PRO A 114 32.56 -15.90 -2.01
C PRO A 114 31.66 -16.32 -0.84
N CYS A 115 31.27 -15.36 0.00
CA CYS A 115 30.24 -15.46 1.03
C CYS A 115 29.20 -14.35 0.83
N GLY A 116 28.42 -14.48 -0.22
CA GLY A 116 27.30 -13.60 -0.54
C GLY A 116 27.69 -12.17 -0.89
N GLY A 117 26.78 -11.25 -0.56
CA GLY A 117 26.83 -9.82 -0.84
C GLY A 117 25.77 -9.09 -0.02
N PRO A 118 25.46 -7.81 -0.28
CA PRO A 118 24.36 -7.14 0.40
C PRO A 118 23.03 -7.71 -0.12
N ASN A 119 22.25 -8.35 0.77
CA ASN A 119 20.99 -9.03 0.44
C ASN A 119 21.19 -10.14 -0.61
N ARG A 120 22.22 -10.97 -0.42
CA ARG A 120 22.69 -12.00 -1.37
C ARG A 120 23.33 -13.19 -0.65
N LEU A 121 22.82 -14.40 -0.94
CA LEU A 121 23.31 -15.67 -0.41
C LEU A 121 24.13 -16.44 -1.45
N THR A 122 25.37 -16.83 -1.12
CA THR A 122 26.04 -17.93 -1.83
C THR A 122 25.42 -19.24 -1.34
N LEU A 123 24.54 -19.85 -2.13
CA LEU A 123 23.66 -20.93 -1.69
C LEU A 123 24.20 -22.33 -2.01
N PHE A 124 24.13 -23.22 -1.04
CA PHE A 124 24.40 -24.66 -1.15
C PHE A 124 23.19 -25.49 -0.72
N PHE A 125 23.04 -26.69 -1.30
CA PHE A 125 21.98 -27.64 -1.01
C PHE A 125 22.49 -29.08 -0.88
N THR A 126 21.88 -29.88 0.01
CA THR A 126 22.11 -31.33 0.15
C THR A 126 20.80 -32.11 0.21
N GLU A 127 20.73 -33.24 -0.52
CA GLU A 127 19.59 -34.17 -0.42
C GLU A 127 19.63 -35.04 0.84
N GLU A 128 20.74 -35.02 1.60
CA GLU A 128 20.91 -35.85 2.80
C GLU A 128 20.05 -35.38 3.99
N ALA A 129 19.69 -34.10 4.05
CA ALA A 129 18.92 -33.52 5.15
C ALA A 129 17.41 -33.47 4.86
N LYS A 130 16.75 -34.63 4.86
CA LYS A 130 15.28 -34.68 4.73
C LYS A 130 14.58 -34.20 5.99
N GLY A 131 14.05 -32.97 5.92
CA GLY A 131 13.01 -32.48 6.83
C GLY A 131 11.68 -33.26 6.70
N PRO A 132 10.66 -32.91 7.50
CA PRO A 132 9.43 -33.68 7.59
C PRO A 132 8.61 -33.71 6.30
N SER A 133 8.11 -34.89 5.95
CA SER A 133 7.32 -35.12 4.74
C SER A 133 6.11 -36.03 4.99
N VAL A 134 5.13 -36.04 4.08
CA VAL A 134 4.01 -36.99 4.16
C VAL A 134 4.54 -38.37 3.76
N ASN A 135 4.47 -39.34 4.68
CA ASN A 135 4.86 -40.71 4.38
C ASN A 135 4.00 -41.25 3.20
N PRO A 136 4.59 -41.81 2.13
CA PRO A 136 3.82 -42.31 0.98
C PRO A 136 3.01 -43.58 1.29
N GLY A 137 3.27 -44.23 2.42
CA GLY A 137 2.66 -45.49 2.85
C GLY A 137 3.68 -46.63 2.92
N VAL A 138 3.44 -47.59 3.82
CA VAL A 138 4.35 -48.73 4.07
C VAL A 138 3.59 -50.06 4.15
N GLY A 139 4.22 -51.16 3.75
CA GLY A 139 3.70 -52.52 3.97
C GLY A 139 2.35 -52.81 3.30
N GLY A 140 2.15 -52.33 2.07
CA GLY A 140 0.91 -52.49 1.28
C GLY A 140 -0.14 -51.40 1.47
N TRP A 141 0.12 -50.45 2.37
CA TRP A 141 -0.67 -49.24 2.51
C TRP A 141 -0.16 -48.13 1.57
N VAL A 142 -1.08 -47.34 1.03
CA VAL A 142 -0.78 -46.17 0.19
C VAL A 142 -1.46 -44.95 0.80
N SER A 143 -0.74 -43.82 0.87
CA SER A 143 -1.30 -42.54 1.30
C SER A 143 -2.34 -42.05 0.29
N GLU A 144 -3.53 -41.69 0.78
CA GLU A 144 -4.62 -41.09 0.00
C GLU A 144 -4.71 -39.56 0.24
N GLY A 145 -3.81 -38.99 1.04
CA GLY A 145 -3.71 -37.56 1.33
C GLY A 145 -4.32 -37.12 2.67
N CYS A 146 -4.50 -35.81 2.83
CA CYS A 146 -5.08 -35.21 4.03
C CYS A 146 -6.61 -35.26 3.97
N TYR A 147 -7.26 -35.55 5.10
CA TYR A 147 -8.72 -35.60 5.23
C TYR A 147 -9.16 -34.78 6.46
N ILE A 148 -10.34 -34.16 6.36
CA ILE A 148 -10.99 -33.43 7.46
C ILE A 148 -12.01 -34.31 8.18
N ASP A 149 -12.01 -34.23 9.51
CA ASP A 149 -13.05 -34.82 10.34
C ASP A 149 -14.40 -34.10 10.20
N GLY A 150 -15.43 -34.86 9.83
CA GLY A 150 -16.76 -34.33 9.55
C GLY A 150 -17.53 -33.92 10.80
N ALA A 151 -18.53 -33.05 10.63
CA ALA A 151 -19.31 -32.46 11.72
C ALA A 151 -20.07 -33.49 12.61
N GLY A 152 -20.19 -34.75 12.18
CA GLY A 152 -20.76 -35.84 12.98
C GLY A 152 -19.76 -36.61 13.87
N GLY A 153 -18.46 -36.27 13.83
CA GLY A 153 -17.39 -36.95 14.56
C GLY A 153 -16.31 -37.54 13.64
N ARG A 154 -15.39 -38.34 14.21
CA ARG A 154 -14.16 -38.74 13.51
C ARG A 154 -14.38 -39.55 12.23
N THR A 155 -13.60 -39.26 11.20
CA THR A 155 -13.63 -39.87 9.86
C THR A 155 -13.35 -41.38 9.90
N LEU A 156 -12.40 -41.78 10.74
CA LEU A 156 -12.15 -43.16 11.14
C LEU A 156 -12.46 -43.26 12.62
N SER A 157 -13.42 -44.11 13.01
CA SER A 157 -14.00 -44.03 14.37
C SER A 157 -13.37 -45.00 15.38
N ASN A 158 -12.58 -46.00 14.95
CA ASN A 158 -11.95 -46.95 15.87
C ASN A 158 -10.51 -46.52 16.20
N GLY A 159 -10.31 -45.87 17.35
CA GLY A 159 -8.99 -45.47 17.83
C GLY A 159 -8.14 -46.64 18.34
N ILE A 160 -6.85 -46.64 18.02
CA ILE A 160 -5.88 -47.65 18.47
C ILE A 160 -5.12 -47.11 19.69
N GLY A 161 -5.63 -47.42 20.89
CA GLY A 161 -4.99 -47.07 22.16
C GLY A 161 -3.79 -47.93 22.55
N SER A 162 -3.37 -48.91 21.74
CA SER A 162 -2.25 -49.81 22.04
C SER A 162 -0.88 -49.24 21.65
N ILE A 163 -0.82 -48.07 21.02
CA ILE A 163 0.41 -47.36 20.69
C ILE A 163 0.50 -46.13 21.61
N PRO A 164 1.55 -46.00 22.45
CA PRO A 164 1.72 -44.80 23.26
C PRO A 164 1.85 -43.54 22.38
N ALA A 165 1.19 -42.45 22.77
CA ALA A 165 1.13 -41.24 21.94
C ALA A 165 2.50 -40.59 21.66
N SER A 166 3.48 -40.78 22.55
CA SER A 166 4.88 -40.35 22.38
C SER A 166 5.67 -41.22 21.39
N GLU A 167 5.15 -42.39 21.04
CA GLU A 167 5.80 -43.39 20.20
C GLU A 167 5.17 -43.48 18.80
N MET A 168 4.18 -42.63 18.50
CA MET A 168 3.36 -42.73 17.30
C MET A 168 4.17 -42.46 16.02
N THR A 169 4.05 -43.37 15.06
CA THR A 169 4.58 -43.22 13.69
C THR A 169 3.55 -43.77 12.70
N VAL A 170 3.60 -43.31 11.45
CA VAL A 170 2.76 -43.84 10.37
C VAL A 170 2.89 -45.36 10.29
N ALA A 171 4.12 -45.88 10.27
CA ALA A 171 4.38 -47.33 10.18
C ALA A 171 3.76 -48.14 11.33
N LYS A 172 3.83 -47.66 12.59
CA LYS A 172 3.21 -48.34 13.75
C LYS A 172 1.69 -48.33 13.65
N CYS A 173 1.09 -47.20 13.27
CA CYS A 173 -0.36 -47.09 13.12
C CYS A 173 -0.91 -48.05 12.06
N LEU A 174 -0.31 -48.05 10.85
CA LEU A 174 -0.77 -48.89 9.74
C LEU A 174 -0.55 -50.39 9.99
N ALA A 175 0.51 -50.76 10.71
CA ALA A 175 0.70 -52.14 11.17
C ALA A 175 -0.41 -52.57 12.15
N ALA A 176 -0.83 -51.69 13.08
CA ALA A 176 -1.91 -51.98 14.02
C ALA A 176 -3.30 -52.02 13.34
N CYS A 177 -3.58 -51.12 12.39
CA CYS A 177 -4.80 -51.19 11.57
C CYS A 177 -4.89 -52.50 10.79
N ARG A 178 -3.78 -52.95 10.19
CA ARG A 178 -3.71 -54.22 9.46
C ARG A 178 -3.91 -55.42 10.39
N ALA A 179 -3.32 -55.41 11.59
CA ALA A 179 -3.54 -56.45 12.61
C ALA A 179 -5.00 -56.48 13.11
N GLY A 180 -5.71 -55.34 13.08
CA GLY A 180 -7.14 -55.23 13.36
C GLY A 180 -8.08 -55.63 12.21
N ASN A 181 -7.56 -56.08 11.05
CA ASN A 181 -8.31 -56.34 9.82
C ASN A 181 -9.09 -55.11 9.28
N TYR A 182 -8.52 -53.91 9.41
CA TYR A 182 -9.05 -52.68 8.82
C TYR A 182 -8.38 -52.37 7.47
N LYS A 183 -9.14 -51.78 6.55
CA LYS A 183 -8.69 -51.36 5.20
C LYS A 183 -8.27 -49.89 5.12
N LEU A 184 -8.71 -49.07 6.06
CA LEU A 184 -8.32 -47.67 6.21
C LEU A 184 -7.60 -47.47 7.55
N GLY A 185 -6.54 -46.67 7.52
CA GLY A 185 -5.77 -46.28 8.69
C GLY A 185 -5.39 -44.81 8.56
N GLY A 186 -5.35 -44.09 9.67
CA GLY A 186 -5.07 -42.66 9.67
C GLY A 186 -4.39 -42.23 10.95
N VAL A 187 -3.48 -41.28 10.81
CA VAL A 187 -2.76 -40.65 11.93
C VAL A 187 -3.17 -39.20 12.06
N GLU A 188 -3.39 -38.77 13.30
CA GLU A 188 -3.95 -37.46 13.65
C GLU A 188 -3.24 -36.86 14.87
N TYR A 189 -3.24 -35.52 14.96
CA TYR A 189 -2.72 -34.75 16.09
C TYR A 189 -1.29 -35.12 16.55
N GLY A 190 -0.44 -35.62 15.64
CA GLY A 190 0.93 -36.06 15.91
C GLY A 190 1.07 -37.36 16.72
N GLY A 191 0.06 -37.72 17.53
CA GLY A 191 0.13 -38.81 18.51
C GLY A 191 -1.00 -39.84 18.45
N GLU A 192 -2.00 -39.64 17.60
CA GLU A 192 -3.21 -40.48 17.57
C GLU A 192 -3.26 -41.36 16.30
N CYS A 193 -3.93 -42.52 16.42
CA CYS A 193 -4.10 -43.49 15.34
C CYS A 193 -5.53 -44.02 15.32
N TYR A 194 -6.15 -44.01 14.15
CA TYR A 194 -7.52 -44.46 13.91
C TYR A 194 -7.60 -45.40 12.72
N CYS A 195 -8.48 -46.39 12.79
CA CYS A 195 -8.66 -47.39 11.74
C CYS A 195 -10.15 -47.58 11.44
N ASP A 196 -10.49 -47.92 10.20
CA ASP A 196 -11.86 -48.31 9.85
C ASP A 196 -11.91 -49.10 8.54
N ASN A 197 -13.09 -49.53 8.12
CA ASN A 197 -13.30 -50.17 6.81
C ASN A 197 -14.00 -49.28 5.78
N SER A 198 -14.40 -48.07 6.18
CA SER A 198 -14.99 -47.02 5.33
C SER A 198 -14.87 -45.68 6.03
N LEU A 199 -14.82 -44.58 5.28
CA LEU A 199 -14.94 -43.23 5.83
C LEU A 199 -16.33 -43.05 6.46
N LYS A 200 -16.40 -42.34 7.58
CA LYS A 200 -17.63 -42.08 8.36
C LYS A 200 -17.85 -40.59 8.57
N ASN A 201 -19.02 -40.24 9.12
CA ASN A 201 -19.35 -38.93 9.67
C ASN A 201 -19.21 -37.71 8.73
N GLY A 202 -19.10 -37.95 7.42
CA GLY A 202 -18.95 -36.90 6.41
C GLY A 202 -17.50 -36.49 6.13
N GLY A 203 -16.51 -37.26 6.59
CA GLY A 203 -15.10 -36.96 6.32
C GLY A 203 -14.76 -36.93 4.83
N ALA A 204 -13.98 -35.92 4.43
CA ALA A 204 -13.71 -35.58 3.03
C ALA A 204 -12.23 -35.20 2.83
N PRO A 205 -11.69 -35.21 1.60
CA PRO A 205 -10.33 -34.74 1.33
C PRO A 205 -10.16 -33.27 1.73
N ALA A 206 -9.01 -32.95 2.31
CA ALA A 206 -8.58 -31.60 2.65
C ALA A 206 -7.30 -31.26 1.88
N VAL A 207 -7.16 -30.01 1.45
CA VAL A 207 -5.98 -29.54 0.70
C VAL A 207 -4.79 -29.21 1.62
N ASP A 208 -5.04 -29.01 2.91
CA ASP A 208 -4.07 -28.56 3.90
C ASP A 208 -4.40 -29.06 5.33
N GLY A 209 -3.55 -28.70 6.30
CA GLY A 209 -3.78 -28.92 7.73
C GLY A 209 -3.27 -30.26 8.30
N CYS A 210 -2.72 -31.16 7.49
CA CYS A 210 -2.07 -32.39 7.98
C CYS A 210 -0.54 -32.25 8.15
N ASN A 211 -0.11 -31.22 8.87
CA ASN A 211 1.29 -30.78 9.00
C ASN A 211 1.90 -30.91 10.41
N MET A 212 1.22 -31.57 11.36
CA MET A 212 1.82 -31.93 12.65
C MET A 212 2.79 -33.09 12.49
N LEU A 213 3.93 -33.02 13.17
CA LEU A 213 4.95 -34.08 13.15
C LEU A 213 4.47 -35.30 13.93
N CYS A 214 4.86 -36.50 13.49
CA CYS A 214 4.66 -37.71 14.28
C CYS A 214 5.54 -37.65 15.54
N ASN A 215 4.94 -37.79 16.72
CA ASN A 215 5.64 -37.71 18.01
C ASN A 215 6.78 -38.72 18.14
N GLY A 216 6.62 -39.91 17.54
CA GLY A 216 7.64 -40.96 17.51
C GLY A 216 8.55 -40.95 16.27
N ASN A 217 8.33 -40.06 15.31
CA ASN A 217 9.23 -39.83 14.17
C ASN A 217 9.04 -38.42 13.57
N THR A 218 9.84 -37.46 14.00
CA THR A 218 9.74 -36.06 13.56
C THR A 218 10.14 -35.80 12.10
N THR A 219 10.51 -36.84 11.34
CA THR A 219 10.74 -36.77 9.88
C THR A 219 9.49 -37.05 9.04
N GLU A 220 8.33 -37.28 9.68
CA GLU A 220 7.06 -37.58 9.01
C GLU A 220 5.88 -36.79 9.60
N TYR A 221 4.86 -36.51 8.77
CA TYR A 221 3.61 -35.86 9.21
C TYR A 221 2.52 -36.85 9.66
N CYS A 222 1.96 -36.62 10.86
CA CYS A 222 0.87 -37.36 11.48
C CYS A 222 -0.39 -36.49 11.67
N GLY A 223 -0.96 -35.99 10.56
CA GLY A 223 -2.22 -35.25 10.57
C GLY A 223 -2.10 -33.86 11.22
N GLY A 224 -3.16 -33.41 11.88
CA GLY A 224 -3.27 -32.10 12.53
C GLY A 224 -4.57 -31.98 13.34
N PRO A 225 -4.98 -30.78 13.79
CA PRO A 225 -6.22 -30.58 14.53
C PRO A 225 -7.46 -30.79 13.64
N ASN A 226 -8.25 -31.84 13.92
CA ASN A 226 -9.40 -32.27 13.09
C ASN A 226 -8.97 -32.60 11.63
N ARG A 227 -7.79 -33.20 11.48
CA ARG A 227 -7.11 -33.48 10.21
C ARG A 227 -6.31 -34.77 10.32
N LEU A 228 -6.60 -35.76 9.48
CA LEU A 228 -5.85 -37.02 9.44
C LEU A 228 -5.13 -37.21 8.10
N ASN A 229 -3.87 -37.66 8.15
CA ASN A 229 -3.25 -38.26 6.96
C ASN A 229 -3.84 -39.66 6.80
N LEU A 230 -4.59 -39.87 5.72
CA LEU A 230 -5.33 -41.10 5.45
C LEU A 230 -4.51 -42.06 4.58
N TYR A 231 -4.60 -43.35 4.89
CA TYR A 231 -3.97 -44.43 4.15
C TYR A 231 -4.96 -45.56 3.88
N ASN A 232 -4.81 -46.19 2.72
CA ASN A 232 -5.66 -47.26 2.23
C ASN A 232 -4.83 -48.51 1.94
N TYR A 233 -5.26 -49.66 2.45
CA TYR A 233 -4.60 -50.93 2.25
C TYR A 233 -5.01 -51.53 0.91
N LYS A 234 -4.09 -51.50 -0.06
CA LYS A 234 -4.28 -52.12 -1.37
C LYS A 234 -3.66 -53.51 -1.27
N GLU A 235 -4.45 -54.56 -1.51
CA GLU A 235 -3.96 -55.95 -1.54
C GLU A 235 -3.00 -56.13 -2.74
N VAL A 236 -1.73 -55.80 -2.52
CA VAL A 236 -0.64 -56.12 -3.44
C VAL A 236 -0.26 -57.58 -3.22
N VAL A 237 -0.36 -58.37 -4.29
CA VAL A 237 0.08 -59.77 -4.31
C VAL A 237 1.62 -59.79 -4.31
N ASP A 238 2.20 -60.03 -3.15
CA ASP A 238 3.64 -59.91 -2.91
C ASP A 238 4.47 -61.03 -3.60
N VAL A 239 5.62 -60.65 -4.16
CA VAL A 239 6.70 -61.58 -4.53
C VAL A 239 8.01 -61.18 -3.83
N SER A 240 8.15 -61.70 -2.61
CA SER A 240 9.40 -62.15 -1.96
C SER A 240 10.55 -61.15 -1.70
N SER A 241 10.76 -60.85 -0.40
CA SER A 241 12.04 -60.90 0.36
C SER A 241 13.27 -60.10 -0.11
N THR A 242 14.03 -59.42 0.74
CA THR A 242 14.83 -60.02 1.84
C THR A 242 15.18 -59.07 3.01
N VAL A 243 15.67 -59.68 4.11
CA VAL A 243 15.94 -59.10 5.45
C VAL A 243 17.41 -58.74 5.65
N THR A 244 17.72 -57.64 6.36
CA THR A 244 18.91 -57.53 7.24
C THR A 244 18.65 -56.59 8.44
N THR A 245 19.40 -56.76 9.53
CA THR A 245 19.17 -56.21 10.89
C THR A 245 20.33 -55.33 11.41
N THR A 246 20.31 -55.04 12.73
CA THR A 246 21.45 -54.72 13.66
C THR A 246 21.84 -53.21 13.83
N PRO A 247 22.47 -52.79 14.97
CA PRO A 247 21.78 -51.84 15.88
C PRO A 247 22.63 -50.67 16.45
N GLU A 248 22.02 -49.96 17.42
CA GLU A 248 22.53 -48.92 18.33
C GLU A 248 23.95 -49.10 18.93
N PRO A 249 24.62 -47.99 19.30
CA PRO A 249 25.20 -47.93 20.65
C PRO A 249 25.02 -46.60 21.42
N THR A 250 24.80 -46.76 22.73
CA THR A 250 24.80 -45.75 23.81
C THR A 250 26.17 -45.06 24.07
N GLY A 251 26.15 -43.83 24.60
CA GLY A 251 27.31 -43.18 25.24
C GLY A 251 26.93 -42.02 26.18
N THR A 252 27.56 -41.93 27.36
CA THR A 252 27.18 -41.05 28.50
C THR A 252 28.27 -40.08 28.98
N ALA A 253 27.87 -39.10 29.81
CA ALA A 253 28.69 -38.25 30.74
C ALA A 253 29.50 -37.07 30.15
N SER A 254 29.81 -35.97 30.86
CA SER A 254 29.28 -35.36 32.11
C SER A 254 29.83 -33.91 32.33
N VAL A 255 28.99 -33.05 32.91
CA VAL A 255 29.20 -31.80 33.72
C VAL A 255 30.62 -31.25 33.97
N ILE A 256 30.81 -29.91 33.80
CA ILE A 256 31.55 -29.01 34.72
C ILE A 256 30.86 -27.63 34.82
N GLU A 257 30.67 -27.09 36.03
CA GLU A 257 30.23 -25.71 36.32
C GLU A 257 31.42 -24.75 36.58
N THR A 258 31.25 -23.43 36.32
CA THR A 258 32.08 -22.37 36.91
C THR A 258 31.22 -21.12 37.22
N VAL A 259 31.57 -20.37 38.27
CA VAL A 259 30.66 -19.46 39.00
C VAL A 259 31.19 -18.02 39.14
N LEU A 260 30.37 -17.02 38.74
CA LEU A 260 30.34 -15.57 39.10
C LEU A 260 31.60 -14.69 38.79
N PRO A 261 31.48 -13.34 38.63
CA PRO A 261 30.70 -12.42 39.48
C PRO A 261 29.75 -11.42 38.78
N THR A 262 28.97 -10.76 39.64
CA THR A 262 27.85 -9.85 39.37
C THR A 262 28.27 -8.42 39.02
N SER A 263 27.53 -7.80 38.10
CA SER A 263 27.43 -6.33 37.97
C SER A 263 25.98 -5.93 37.74
N THR A 264 25.53 -4.86 38.40
CA THR A 264 24.15 -4.40 38.41
C THR A 264 23.82 -3.62 37.14
N ILE A 265 22.88 -4.12 36.34
CA ILE A 265 22.28 -3.41 35.21
C ILE A 265 20.95 -2.77 35.65
N THR A 266 20.87 -1.44 35.56
CA THR A 266 19.63 -0.69 35.74
C THR A 266 18.71 -0.91 34.52
N PRO A 267 17.41 -1.19 34.68
CA PRO A 267 16.51 -1.33 33.54
C PRO A 267 16.37 -0.01 32.77
N THR A 268 16.55 -0.05 31.44
CA THR A 268 16.30 1.08 30.52
C THR A 268 14.93 1.00 29.84
N GLY A 269 14.05 0.12 30.32
CA GLY A 269 12.64 0.05 29.90
C GLY A 269 11.72 0.86 30.84
N PRO A 270 10.45 1.07 30.47
CA PRO A 270 9.48 1.74 31.33
C PRO A 270 9.26 0.96 32.63
N SER A 271 8.96 1.66 33.72
CA SER A 271 8.73 1.06 35.03
C SER A 271 7.58 1.72 35.80
N HIS A 272 7.14 1.09 36.88
CA HIS A 272 6.35 1.77 37.90
C HIS A 272 7.33 2.50 38.84
N PRO A 273 7.26 3.84 39.00
CA PRO A 273 8.01 4.51 40.04
C PRO A 273 7.69 3.92 41.41
N GLU A 274 8.70 3.54 42.20
CA GLU A 274 8.49 2.98 43.55
C GLU A 274 7.82 3.98 44.50
N THR A 275 8.10 5.28 44.29
CA THR A 275 7.47 6.39 45.04
C THR A 275 7.11 7.53 44.10
N VAL A 276 6.01 8.22 44.42
CA VAL A 276 5.48 9.38 43.70
C VAL A 276 4.95 10.36 44.74
N GLY A 277 5.69 11.46 44.95
CA GLY A 277 5.42 12.39 46.04
C GLY A 277 5.39 11.67 47.40
N PRO A 278 4.35 11.85 48.24
CA PRO A 278 4.23 11.17 49.53
C PRO A 278 3.64 9.74 49.42
N TYR A 279 3.42 9.19 48.22
CA TYR A 279 2.83 7.86 48.02
C TYR A 279 3.88 6.84 47.57
N SER A 280 3.74 5.60 48.00
CA SER A 280 4.50 4.45 47.48
C SER A 280 3.63 3.61 46.56
N TRP A 281 4.20 3.00 45.53
CA TRP A 281 3.51 2.00 44.72
C TRP A 281 3.12 0.79 45.59
N VAL A 282 1.94 0.18 45.34
CA VAL A 282 1.43 -0.94 46.15
C VAL A 282 0.88 -2.13 45.37
N GLY A 283 0.77 -2.04 44.04
CA GLY A 283 0.26 -3.16 43.25
C GLY A 283 -0.38 -2.76 41.92
N CYS A 284 -0.42 -3.72 41.01
CA CYS A 284 -1.45 -3.75 39.99
C CYS A 284 -2.77 -4.25 40.60
N ARG A 285 -3.90 -3.62 40.28
CA ARG A 285 -5.23 -3.96 40.79
C ARG A 285 -6.25 -4.08 39.67
N THR A 286 -7.16 -5.03 39.75
CA THR A 286 -8.31 -5.07 38.84
C THR A 286 -9.30 -3.96 39.16
N GLU A 287 -10.12 -3.61 38.18
CA GLU A 287 -11.38 -2.95 38.45
C GLU A 287 -12.31 -3.78 39.36
N ALA A 288 -13.31 -3.14 39.96
CA ALA A 288 -14.32 -3.84 40.75
C ALA A 288 -15.44 -4.40 39.86
N THR A 289 -16.19 -5.39 40.35
CA THR A 289 -17.22 -6.07 39.55
C THR A 289 -18.38 -5.11 39.25
N GLY A 290 -18.39 -4.55 38.05
CA GLY A 290 -19.39 -3.57 37.60
C GLY A 290 -19.20 -2.15 38.17
N ALA A 291 -18.02 -1.81 38.71
CA ALA A 291 -17.76 -0.49 39.30
C ALA A 291 -16.26 -0.12 39.27
N ARG A 292 -15.96 1.18 39.37
CA ARG A 292 -14.58 1.67 39.53
C ARG A 292 -14.00 1.27 40.89
N ALA A 293 -12.77 0.76 40.91
CA ALA A 293 -12.03 0.34 42.10
C ALA A 293 -11.72 1.51 43.02
N LEU A 294 -11.47 2.70 42.47
CA LEU A 294 -11.25 3.96 43.19
C LEU A 294 -12.23 5.04 42.69
N GLY A 295 -13.52 4.91 43.04
CA GLY A 295 -14.59 5.77 42.52
C GLY A 295 -14.82 7.11 43.23
N ALA A 296 -13.86 7.67 43.98
CA ALA A 296 -14.13 8.89 44.78
C ALA A 296 -13.86 10.20 44.01
N LYS A 297 -13.00 10.16 42.99
CA LYS A 297 -12.68 11.29 42.09
C LYS A 297 -11.93 10.74 40.87
N GLU A 298 -12.21 11.25 39.68
CA GLU A 298 -11.56 10.80 38.44
C GLU A 298 -11.15 11.97 37.53
N LEU A 299 -10.14 11.73 36.69
CA LEU A 299 -9.65 12.65 35.66
C LEU A 299 -9.08 11.85 34.49
N ALA A 300 -9.44 12.23 33.26
CA ALA A 300 -8.72 11.82 32.06
C ALA A 300 -7.89 12.99 31.51
N ASN A 301 -6.64 12.75 31.13
CA ASN A 301 -5.71 13.75 30.61
C ASN A 301 -4.73 13.09 29.63
N ASP A 302 -4.58 13.65 28.43
CA ASP A 302 -3.69 13.12 27.40
C ASP A 302 -2.20 13.39 27.67
N GLN A 303 -1.88 14.02 28.80
CA GLN A 303 -0.54 14.19 29.36
C GLN A 303 -0.44 13.54 30.76
N MET A 304 -1.14 12.42 31.00
CA MET A 304 -1.15 11.75 32.30
C MET A 304 0.21 11.16 32.66
N THR A 305 0.59 11.32 33.92
CA THR A 305 1.74 10.69 34.58
C THR A 305 1.35 10.31 36.01
N PRO A 306 2.11 9.46 36.73
CA PRO A 306 1.84 9.19 38.13
C PRO A 306 1.88 10.46 39.00
N GLU A 307 2.77 11.41 38.71
CA GLU A 307 2.93 12.67 39.45
C GLU A 307 1.76 13.64 39.24
N THR A 308 1.24 13.72 38.02
CA THR A 308 0.04 14.53 37.72
C THR A 308 -1.21 13.93 38.35
N CYS A 309 -1.34 12.60 38.34
CA CYS A 309 -2.40 11.89 39.06
C CYS A 309 -2.28 12.05 40.60
N GLN A 310 -1.08 11.91 41.15
CA GLN A 310 -0.79 12.16 42.57
C GLN A 310 -1.21 13.56 42.99
N THR A 311 -0.88 14.57 42.18
CA THR A 311 -1.23 15.97 42.42
C THR A 311 -2.76 16.13 42.45
N PHE A 312 -3.45 15.55 41.48
CA PHE A 312 -4.92 15.56 41.39
C PHE A 312 -5.61 14.85 42.57
N CYS A 313 -5.01 13.77 43.08
CA CYS A 313 -5.53 12.96 44.19
C CYS A 313 -5.01 13.38 45.59
N THR A 314 -4.42 14.57 45.72
CA THR A 314 -4.00 15.10 47.03
C THR A 314 -5.16 15.09 48.03
N GLY A 315 -4.98 14.42 49.16
CA GLY A 315 -6.00 14.27 50.22
C GLY A 315 -6.71 12.91 50.25
N TYR A 316 -6.42 12.00 49.32
CA TYR A 316 -6.92 10.61 49.32
C TYR A 316 -5.86 9.62 49.81
N LYS A 317 -6.27 8.48 50.37
CA LYS A 317 -5.35 7.42 50.82
C LYS A 317 -4.69 6.69 49.65
N TYR A 318 -5.40 6.57 48.53
CA TYR A 318 -4.95 5.90 47.31
C TYR A 318 -5.18 6.78 46.09
N PHE A 319 -4.28 6.67 45.12
CA PHE A 319 -4.56 6.98 43.73
C PHE A 319 -4.18 5.80 42.84
N GLY A 320 -4.80 5.70 41.67
CA GLY A 320 -4.46 4.71 40.66
C GLY A 320 -4.54 5.32 39.27
N THR A 321 -3.61 4.96 38.39
CA THR A 321 -3.64 5.32 36.97
C THR A 321 -4.08 4.13 36.13
N GLU A 322 -4.91 4.38 35.12
CA GLU A 322 -5.45 3.37 34.20
C GLU A 322 -5.37 3.85 32.75
N TYR A 323 -5.38 2.89 31.81
CA TYR A 323 -5.52 3.12 30.37
C TYR A 323 -4.59 4.21 29.79
N GLY A 324 -3.39 4.38 30.39
CA GLY A 324 -2.39 5.37 29.98
C GLY A 324 -2.75 6.84 30.21
N ARG A 325 -4.04 7.19 30.36
CA ARG A 325 -4.55 8.57 30.41
C ARG A 325 -5.52 8.86 31.55
N GLU A 326 -5.94 7.84 32.29
CA GLU A 326 -6.97 7.96 33.34
C GLU A 326 -6.34 7.93 34.74
N CYS A 327 -6.95 8.66 35.67
CA CYS A 327 -6.51 8.81 37.05
C CYS A 327 -7.72 8.74 37.98
N PHE A 328 -7.62 7.92 39.02
CA PHE A 328 -8.68 7.61 39.97
C PHE A 328 -8.20 7.77 41.41
N CYS A 329 -8.99 8.40 42.28
CA CYS A 329 -8.67 8.64 43.68
C CYS A 329 -9.65 7.90 44.60
N GLY A 330 -9.18 7.45 45.77
CA GLY A 330 -10.08 6.87 46.77
C GLY A 330 -9.44 6.63 48.13
N ASN A 331 -10.28 6.42 49.15
CA ASN A 331 -9.83 6.09 50.52
C ASN A 331 -9.92 4.59 50.84
N THR A 332 -10.66 3.84 50.01
CA THR A 332 -10.93 2.40 50.09
C THR A 332 -11.19 1.89 48.68
N PHE A 333 -10.90 0.62 48.42
CA PHE A 333 -11.28 -0.02 47.15
C PHE A 333 -12.75 -0.48 47.17
N ALA A 334 -13.42 -0.42 46.02
CA ALA A 334 -14.75 -1.00 45.86
C ALA A 334 -14.72 -2.54 45.92
N ALA A 335 -15.81 -3.14 46.39
CA ALA A 335 -15.93 -4.59 46.55
C ALA A 335 -15.83 -5.32 45.20
N GLY A 336 -14.90 -6.28 45.10
CA GLY A 336 -14.61 -7.02 43.86
C GLY A 336 -13.27 -6.66 43.21
N SER A 337 -12.63 -5.54 43.58
CA SER A 337 -11.26 -5.23 43.13
C SER A 337 -10.22 -6.14 43.79
N GLN A 338 -9.43 -6.85 42.98
CA GLN A 338 -8.43 -7.83 43.43
C GLN A 338 -7.02 -7.44 43.00
N THR A 339 -6.00 -7.99 43.67
CA THR A 339 -4.60 -7.88 43.22
C THR A 339 -4.42 -8.59 41.89
N ALA A 340 -3.77 -7.93 40.93
CA ALA A 340 -3.36 -8.51 39.65
C ALA A 340 -1.82 -8.65 39.61
N PRO A 341 -1.28 -9.52 38.74
CA PRO A 341 0.16 -9.55 38.46
C PRO A 341 0.68 -8.17 38.03
N GLU A 342 1.90 -7.81 38.42
CA GLU A 342 2.49 -6.50 38.13
C GLU A 342 2.62 -6.24 36.62
N SER A 343 2.86 -7.31 35.85
CA SER A 343 2.91 -7.33 34.39
C SER A 343 1.62 -6.92 33.69
N ASP A 344 0.47 -7.03 34.38
CA ASP A 344 -0.83 -6.65 33.81
C ASP A 344 -0.99 -5.13 33.72
N CYS A 345 -0.24 -4.35 34.51
CA CYS A 345 -0.26 -2.88 34.50
C CYS A 345 0.86 -2.31 33.62
N SER A 346 0.92 -2.73 32.35
CA SER A 346 2.02 -2.49 31.42
C SER A 346 1.76 -1.42 30.34
N MET A 347 0.66 -0.68 30.42
CA MET A 347 0.38 0.44 29.51
C MET A 347 1.19 1.68 29.91
N ARG A 348 1.82 2.34 28.95
CA ARG A 348 2.65 3.53 29.21
C ARG A 348 1.78 4.75 29.52
N CYS A 349 2.30 5.64 30.37
CA CYS A 349 1.68 6.93 30.66
C CYS A 349 1.74 7.86 29.43
N SER A 350 0.59 8.45 29.08
CA SER A 350 0.42 9.34 27.90
C SER A 350 1.30 10.59 27.95
N GLY A 351 1.57 11.13 29.15
CA GLY A 351 2.53 12.22 29.39
C GLY A 351 3.95 11.77 29.73
N SER A 352 4.23 10.46 29.83
CA SER A 352 5.54 9.94 30.24
C SER A 352 5.79 8.51 29.70
N PRO A 353 6.38 8.36 28.50
CA PRO A 353 6.61 7.04 27.87
C PRO A 353 7.58 6.10 28.61
N GLN A 354 8.15 6.56 29.73
CA GLN A 354 9.12 5.87 30.59
C GLN A 354 8.47 5.34 31.88
N GLN A 355 7.17 5.58 32.08
CA GLN A 355 6.41 5.14 33.25
C GLN A 355 5.16 4.37 32.83
N TYR A 356 4.68 3.47 33.70
CA TYR A 356 3.43 2.73 33.48
C TYR A 356 2.22 3.35 34.21
N CYS A 357 1.11 3.45 33.49
CA CYS A 357 -0.19 3.98 33.94
C CYS A 357 -1.31 2.94 33.70
N GLY A 358 -1.23 1.82 34.42
CA GLY A 358 -2.21 0.74 34.39
C GLY A 358 -2.25 -0.05 33.08
N ALA A 359 -3.43 -0.56 32.74
CA ALA A 359 -3.87 -1.08 31.43
C ALA A 359 -5.41 -1.22 31.48
N GLY A 360 -6.06 -1.78 30.46
CA GLY A 360 -7.53 -1.96 30.50
C GLY A 360 -7.99 -2.89 31.63
N ASN A 361 -8.89 -2.41 32.50
CA ASN A 361 -9.33 -3.06 33.74
C ASN A 361 -8.18 -3.35 34.73
N ARG A 362 -7.15 -2.50 34.75
CA ARG A 362 -5.89 -2.67 35.52
C ARG A 362 -5.32 -1.34 35.98
N LEU A 363 -5.45 -1.02 37.27
CA LEU A 363 -4.93 0.20 37.86
C LEU A 363 -3.51 -0.01 38.41
N SER A 364 -2.57 0.86 38.03
CA SER A 364 -1.29 1.03 38.74
C SER A 364 -1.54 1.84 40.02
N VAL A 365 -1.56 1.19 41.19
CA VAL A 365 -2.03 1.82 42.44
C VAL A 365 -0.90 2.25 43.36
N TYR A 366 -1.09 3.42 43.97
CA TYR A 366 -0.20 4.11 44.89
C TYR A 366 -0.92 4.43 46.21
N MET A 367 -0.25 4.26 47.34
CA MET A 367 -0.78 4.47 48.70
C MET A 367 0.02 5.51 49.47
N LEU A 368 -0.66 6.41 50.18
CA LEU A 368 -0.05 7.46 50.98
C LEU A 368 0.77 6.86 52.13
N ASN A 369 2.02 7.29 52.27
CA ASN A 369 2.89 6.88 53.38
C ASN A 369 2.47 7.60 54.67
N GLU A 370 2.28 6.85 55.77
CA GLU A 370 1.86 7.42 57.06
C GLU A 370 3.00 8.23 57.72
N GLY A 371 3.11 9.51 57.33
CA GLY A 371 4.07 10.46 57.88
C GLY A 371 3.77 11.95 57.66
N GLY A 372 2.71 12.31 56.93
CA GLY A 372 2.38 13.71 56.59
C GLY A 372 0.90 14.06 56.75
N SER A 373 0.54 14.66 57.89
CA SER A 373 -0.76 15.32 58.07
C SER A 373 -0.73 16.79 57.61
N PRO A 374 -1.88 17.32 57.19
CA PRO A 374 -2.31 18.64 57.65
C PRO A 374 -3.65 18.59 58.42
N VAL A 375 -3.87 19.60 59.26
CA VAL A 375 -4.91 19.63 60.30
C VAL A 375 -6.05 20.58 59.92
N SER A 376 -7.29 20.11 60.14
CA SER A 376 -8.57 20.81 60.42
C SER A 376 -8.90 22.20 59.85
N SER A 377 -10.16 22.36 59.39
CA SER A 377 -10.96 23.57 59.65
C SER A 377 -12.47 23.31 59.69
N ALA A 378 -13.04 23.55 60.89
CA ALA A 378 -14.42 23.93 61.26
C ALA A 378 -15.67 23.45 60.48
N ALA A 379 -16.64 22.94 61.25
CA ALA A 379 -18.05 22.77 60.85
C ALA A 379 -18.94 23.95 61.31
N ILE A 380 -20.13 24.10 60.70
CA ILE A 380 -21.28 24.80 61.31
C ILE A 380 -22.54 23.93 61.16
N SER A 381 -23.41 24.03 62.16
CA SER A 381 -24.51 23.13 62.51
C SER A 381 -25.89 23.53 61.97
N GLY A 382 -26.83 22.57 61.99
CA GLY A 382 -28.27 22.80 61.95
C GLY A 382 -29.03 21.55 62.40
N ALA A 383 -29.71 21.60 63.54
CA ALA A 383 -30.37 20.44 64.16
C ALA A 383 -31.82 20.76 64.55
N ALA A 384 -32.73 19.77 64.45
CA ALA A 384 -33.96 19.65 65.26
C ALA A 384 -34.68 18.30 65.02
N THR A 385 -34.73 17.48 66.08
CA THR A 385 -35.91 16.76 66.66
C THR A 385 -37.04 16.26 65.74
N SER A 386 -37.31 14.94 65.64
CA SER A 386 -38.03 14.08 66.63
C SER A 386 -39.54 14.36 66.72
N ASP A 387 -40.39 13.34 66.45
CA ASP A 387 -41.49 12.95 67.37
C ASP A 387 -42.28 11.67 66.99
N THR A 388 -43.12 11.24 67.94
CA THR A 388 -43.79 9.94 68.11
C THR A 388 -45.33 10.11 68.33
N GLU A 389 -46.23 9.12 68.45
CA GLU A 389 -46.16 7.66 68.66
C GLU A 389 -47.49 6.95 68.23
N VAL A 390 -47.48 5.61 68.12
CA VAL A 390 -48.53 4.65 68.60
C VAL A 390 -49.93 4.44 67.91
N ALA A 391 -50.07 3.19 67.41
CA ALA A 391 -51.15 2.17 67.52
C ALA A 391 -52.68 2.44 67.53
N SER A 392 -53.41 1.57 66.80
CA SER A 392 -54.54 0.78 67.33
C SER A 392 -54.91 -0.45 66.46
N ALA A 393 -55.79 -1.35 66.94
CA ALA A 393 -55.81 -2.77 66.55
C ALA A 393 -57.13 -3.33 65.93
N ILE A 394 -57.00 -4.38 65.07
CA ILE A 394 -57.65 -5.74 65.05
C ILE A 394 -59.17 -5.87 65.44
N PRO A 395 -60.07 -6.74 64.83
CA PRO A 395 -59.88 -7.95 63.98
C PRO A 395 -60.84 -8.21 62.75
N THR A 396 -60.52 -9.26 61.94
CA THR A 396 -61.36 -10.24 61.16
C THR A 396 -62.73 -9.87 60.52
N SER A 397 -63.06 -10.21 59.25
CA SER A 397 -63.33 -11.59 58.76
C SER A 397 -63.81 -11.71 57.27
N THR A 398 -63.45 -12.83 56.61
CA THR A 398 -64.16 -13.60 55.53
C THR A 398 -64.66 -13.01 54.18
N SER A 399 -63.92 -13.37 53.11
CA SER A 399 -64.31 -14.26 51.98
C SER A 399 -64.90 -13.77 50.61
N THR A 400 -64.38 -14.45 49.56
CA THR A 400 -64.92 -14.78 48.20
C THR A 400 -64.77 -13.86 46.96
N SER A 401 -64.22 -14.50 45.91
CA SER A 401 -64.53 -14.41 44.47
C SER A 401 -63.86 -13.37 43.55
N ALA A 402 -63.18 -13.88 42.52
CA ALA A 402 -62.30 -13.21 41.56
C ALA A 402 -62.97 -12.51 40.36
N ARG A 403 -62.30 -11.47 39.81
CA ARG A 403 -61.85 -11.36 38.39
C ARG A 403 -60.85 -10.18 38.22
N PRO A 404 -60.17 -9.98 37.05
CA PRO A 404 -58.76 -9.56 37.03
C PRO A 404 -58.52 -8.05 37.18
N VAL A 405 -57.33 -7.71 37.67
CA VAL A 405 -56.86 -6.33 37.86
C VAL A 405 -56.10 -5.85 36.62
N ALA A 406 -56.36 -4.61 36.19
CA ALA A 406 -55.58 -3.97 35.13
C ALA A 406 -54.16 -3.65 35.63
N THR A 407 -53.14 -4.16 34.95
CA THR A 407 -51.72 -4.12 35.37
C THR A 407 -51.07 -2.74 35.30
N GLY A 408 -51.69 -1.75 34.65
CA GLY A 408 -51.25 -0.34 34.71
C GLY A 408 -49.88 -0.08 34.09
N TYR A 409 -49.51 -0.83 33.05
CA TYR A 409 -48.29 -0.66 32.26
C TYR A 409 -48.18 0.76 31.62
N PRO A 410 -46.99 1.18 31.16
CA PRO A 410 -46.85 2.37 30.31
C PRO A 410 -47.78 2.31 29.09
N SER A 411 -48.16 3.47 28.56
CA SER A 411 -49.09 3.53 27.41
C SER A 411 -48.52 2.79 26.20
N GLY A 412 -49.31 1.89 25.60
CA GLY A 412 -48.90 1.02 24.49
C GLY A 412 -48.39 -0.37 24.91
N TRP A 413 -47.97 -0.53 26.17
CA TRP A 413 -47.30 -1.75 26.62
C TRP A 413 -48.26 -2.86 27.03
N SER A 414 -47.96 -4.08 26.60
CA SER A 414 -48.67 -5.30 27.00
C SER A 414 -47.71 -6.47 27.20
N GLU A 415 -48.11 -7.44 28.01
CA GLU A 415 -47.43 -8.73 28.11
C GLU A 415 -47.46 -9.47 26.76
N GLN A 416 -46.32 -10.06 26.41
CA GLN A 416 -46.09 -10.78 25.16
C GLN A 416 -45.99 -12.29 25.37
N GLY A 417 -46.30 -12.77 26.58
CA GLY A 417 -46.16 -14.16 26.99
C GLY A 417 -44.75 -14.51 27.48
N CYS A 418 -44.52 -15.80 27.65
CA CYS A 418 -43.24 -16.36 28.08
C CYS A 418 -42.30 -16.59 26.90
N TRP A 419 -41.02 -16.23 27.07
CA TRP A 419 -39.97 -16.39 26.06
C TRP A 419 -38.82 -17.23 26.61
N VAL A 420 -38.16 -17.98 25.72
CA VAL A 420 -36.95 -18.74 26.02
C VAL A 420 -35.78 -17.80 26.03
N ASP A 421 -35.16 -17.64 27.19
CA ASP A 421 -33.92 -16.90 27.35
C ASP A 421 -32.73 -17.88 27.35
N GLY A 422 -31.54 -17.43 26.95
CA GLY A 422 -30.32 -18.26 26.98
C GLY A 422 -30.11 -19.22 25.81
N ALA A 423 -31.11 -19.47 24.94
CA ALA A 423 -30.98 -20.39 23.79
C ALA A 423 -29.89 -19.99 22.77
N GLY A 424 -29.51 -18.72 22.74
CA GLY A 424 -28.36 -18.18 22.00
C GLY A 424 -27.63 -17.07 22.79
N GLY A 425 -27.73 -17.09 24.12
CA GLY A 425 -27.42 -15.95 25.00
C GLY A 425 -28.67 -15.21 25.49
N ARG A 426 -28.49 -14.14 26.28
CA ARG A 426 -29.59 -13.31 26.80
C ARG A 426 -30.37 -12.66 25.66
N ILE A 427 -31.70 -12.66 25.74
CA ILE A 427 -32.59 -12.11 24.70
C ILE A 427 -32.90 -10.61 24.85
N LEU A 428 -32.40 -9.99 25.94
CA LEU A 428 -32.43 -8.55 26.21
C LEU A 428 -31.06 -8.11 26.72
N THR A 429 -30.62 -6.90 26.36
CA THR A 429 -29.20 -6.47 26.45
C THR A 429 -28.82 -5.80 27.76
N TYR A 430 -29.76 -5.19 28.47
CA TYR A 430 -29.51 -4.48 29.73
C TYR A 430 -30.18 -5.20 30.90
N GLN A 431 -29.46 -5.50 31.98
CA GLN A 431 -30.04 -5.93 33.25
C GLN A 431 -30.12 -4.72 34.20
N ALA A 432 -31.32 -4.40 34.65
CA ALA A 432 -31.52 -3.45 35.74
C ALA A 432 -31.12 -4.08 37.08
N PRO A 433 -30.77 -3.28 38.11
CA PRO A 433 -30.49 -3.80 39.45
C PRO A 433 -31.62 -4.68 39.99
N ASP A 434 -31.26 -5.83 40.56
CA ASP A 434 -32.20 -6.78 41.17
C ASP A 434 -33.07 -6.12 42.26
N ASP A 435 -34.35 -6.44 42.25
CA ASP A 435 -35.38 -5.76 43.03
C ASP A 435 -36.22 -6.74 43.85
N ASN A 436 -36.00 -6.75 45.17
CA ASN A 436 -36.71 -7.61 46.13
C ASN A 436 -38.22 -7.26 46.25
N ALA A 437 -38.71 -6.25 45.54
CA ALA A 437 -40.12 -5.92 45.38
C ALA A 437 -40.50 -5.76 43.89
N LEU A 438 -39.89 -6.55 43.00
CA LEU A 438 -40.18 -6.53 41.56
C LEU A 438 -41.63 -6.93 41.26
N THR A 439 -42.24 -6.23 40.32
CA THR A 439 -43.48 -6.64 39.65
C THR A 439 -43.30 -6.44 38.15
N LEU A 440 -44.08 -7.11 37.30
CA LEU A 440 -44.02 -6.91 35.84
C LEU A 440 -44.22 -5.44 35.47
N ARG A 441 -45.11 -4.75 36.19
CA ARG A 441 -45.35 -3.31 36.02
C ARG A 441 -44.12 -2.46 36.36
N LYS A 442 -43.43 -2.79 37.46
CA LYS A 442 -42.22 -2.09 37.90
C LYS A 442 -41.07 -2.32 36.93
N CYS A 443 -40.94 -3.53 36.38
CA CYS A 443 -39.98 -3.83 35.32
C CYS A 443 -40.26 -3.04 34.03
N ALA A 444 -41.49 -3.13 33.51
CA ALA A 444 -41.92 -2.39 32.32
C ALA A 444 -41.74 -0.87 32.47
N LYS A 445 -42.09 -0.30 33.63
CA LYS A 445 -41.86 1.12 33.91
C LYS A 445 -40.38 1.47 33.95
N ASN A 446 -39.53 0.66 34.58
CA ASN A 446 -38.10 0.93 34.66
C ASN A 446 -37.47 0.97 33.25
N CYS A 447 -37.76 -0.02 32.41
CA CYS A 447 -37.27 -0.04 31.03
C CYS A 447 -37.80 1.13 30.20
N PHE A 448 -39.07 1.50 30.35
CA PHE A 448 -39.67 2.67 29.71
C PHE A 448 -39.00 3.99 30.16
N ASP A 449 -38.76 4.18 31.46
CA ASP A 449 -38.10 5.36 32.01
C ASP A 449 -36.63 5.47 31.54
N LEU A 450 -36.00 4.34 31.18
CA LEU A 450 -34.67 4.23 30.56
C LEU A 450 -34.69 4.35 29.02
N GLY A 451 -35.86 4.55 28.40
CA GLY A 451 -36.00 4.74 26.95
C GLY A 451 -36.01 3.45 26.10
N TYR A 452 -36.14 2.28 26.73
CA TYR A 452 -36.30 1.00 26.04
C TYR A 452 -37.75 0.72 25.67
N THR A 453 -38.01 -0.07 24.61
CA THR A 453 -39.36 -0.47 24.15
C THR A 453 -39.78 -1.89 24.55
N VAL A 454 -38.85 -2.69 25.10
CA VAL A 454 -39.06 -4.06 25.56
C VAL A 454 -38.50 -4.21 26.98
N ALA A 455 -39.25 -4.86 27.84
CA ALA A 455 -38.84 -5.33 29.17
C ALA A 455 -39.03 -6.85 29.28
N GLY A 456 -38.24 -7.49 30.14
CA GLY A 456 -38.36 -8.90 30.48
C GLY A 456 -38.09 -9.11 31.96
N ALA A 457 -38.99 -9.79 32.66
CA ALA A 457 -38.75 -10.20 34.04
C ALA A 457 -38.29 -11.65 34.09
N GLU A 458 -37.24 -11.94 34.88
CA GLU A 458 -36.68 -13.29 35.05
C GLU A 458 -36.57 -13.68 36.53
N TYR A 459 -36.70 -14.99 36.79
CA TYR A 459 -36.83 -15.59 38.11
C TYR A 459 -37.84 -14.84 39.01
N HIS A 460 -37.35 -14.14 40.03
CA HIS A 460 -38.16 -13.58 41.12
C HIS A 460 -38.01 -12.06 41.20
N GLN A 461 -36.80 -11.55 40.90
CA GLN A 461 -36.36 -10.19 41.24
C GLN A 461 -35.59 -9.50 40.11
N GLN A 462 -35.38 -10.16 38.96
CA GLN A 462 -34.52 -9.65 37.90
C GLN A 462 -35.33 -9.00 36.79
N CYS A 463 -34.86 -7.86 36.29
CA CYS A 463 -35.52 -7.12 35.22
C CYS A 463 -34.51 -6.76 34.13
N PHE A 464 -34.89 -6.98 32.88
CA PHE A 464 -34.07 -6.79 31.70
C PHE A 464 -34.77 -5.86 30.71
N CYS A 465 -34.01 -5.07 29.96
CA CYS A 465 -34.51 -4.08 29.02
C CYS A 465 -33.81 -4.20 27.66
N GLY A 466 -34.50 -3.82 26.60
CA GLY A 466 -33.97 -3.78 25.23
C GLY A 466 -34.94 -3.12 24.25
N ASN A 467 -34.53 -3.00 22.98
CA ASN A 467 -35.39 -2.45 21.91
C ASN A 467 -35.86 -3.50 20.89
N ALA A 468 -35.45 -4.75 21.10
CA ALA A 468 -35.82 -5.93 20.34
C ALA A 468 -35.55 -7.17 21.21
N ILE A 469 -36.17 -8.29 20.87
CA ILE A 469 -35.71 -9.63 21.31
C ILE A 469 -34.50 -9.99 20.44
N ILE A 470 -33.34 -10.23 21.04
CA ILE A 470 -32.11 -10.60 20.32
C ILE A 470 -31.83 -12.11 20.38
N ASN A 471 -30.73 -12.55 19.78
CA ASN A 471 -30.23 -13.93 19.84
C ASN A 471 -31.23 -15.00 19.35
N ASN A 472 -32.08 -14.66 18.38
CA ASN A 472 -33.18 -15.49 17.90
C ASN A 472 -34.13 -15.96 19.03
N GLY A 473 -34.32 -15.14 20.07
CA GLY A 473 -35.24 -15.47 21.16
C GLY A 473 -36.63 -15.85 20.63
N VAL A 474 -37.16 -16.97 21.11
CA VAL A 474 -38.47 -17.52 20.71
C VAL A 474 -39.43 -17.55 21.88
N LYS A 475 -40.74 -17.49 21.58
CA LYS A 475 -41.75 -17.78 22.60
C LYS A 475 -41.57 -19.21 23.12
N ALA A 476 -41.74 -19.37 24.42
CA ALA A 476 -41.79 -20.68 25.06
C ALA A 476 -42.97 -21.49 24.49
N SER A 477 -42.86 -22.83 24.49
CA SER A 477 -43.95 -23.70 24.02
C SER A 477 -45.19 -23.70 24.91
N SER A 478 -45.12 -23.05 26.08
CA SER A 478 -46.26 -22.72 26.95
C SER A 478 -45.89 -21.54 27.85
N ASP A 479 -46.83 -20.63 28.10
CA ASP A 479 -46.66 -19.55 29.08
C ASP A 479 -46.40 -20.08 30.50
N SER A 480 -46.86 -21.31 30.79
CA SER A 480 -46.61 -21.99 32.07
C SER A 480 -45.16 -22.38 32.33
N GLN A 481 -44.23 -22.09 31.41
CA GLN A 481 -42.78 -22.22 31.65
C GLN A 481 -42.21 -21.00 32.40
N CYS A 482 -42.90 -19.85 32.35
CA CYS A 482 -42.64 -18.71 33.21
C CYS A 482 -43.48 -18.93 34.49
N ASN A 483 -42.90 -19.67 35.43
CA ASN A 483 -43.58 -20.23 36.60
C ASN A 483 -43.01 -19.74 37.95
N THR A 484 -42.06 -18.80 37.95
CA THR A 484 -41.51 -18.22 39.16
C THR A 484 -42.28 -16.94 39.53
N PRO A 485 -42.88 -16.85 40.73
CA PRO A 485 -43.62 -15.67 41.15
C PRO A 485 -42.73 -14.42 41.30
N CYS A 486 -43.26 -13.24 41.03
CA CYS A 486 -42.55 -11.97 41.24
C CYS A 486 -42.41 -11.62 42.73
N ALA A 487 -41.26 -11.06 43.13
CA ALA A 487 -40.92 -10.74 44.51
C ALA A 487 -41.89 -9.76 45.19
N GLY A 488 -42.36 -8.76 44.45
CA GLY A 488 -43.31 -7.74 44.92
C GLY A 488 -44.78 -8.10 44.71
N ASP A 489 -45.08 -9.15 43.95
CA ASP A 489 -46.45 -9.65 43.73
C ASP A 489 -46.45 -11.12 43.32
N SER A 490 -46.70 -12.01 44.29
CA SER A 490 -46.73 -13.45 44.07
C SER A 490 -47.89 -13.94 43.19
N THR A 491 -48.79 -13.06 42.74
CA THR A 491 -49.84 -13.37 41.77
C THR A 491 -49.38 -13.17 40.31
N GLN A 492 -48.23 -12.53 40.09
CA GLN A 492 -47.59 -12.34 38.79
C GLN A 492 -46.42 -13.33 38.63
N MET A 493 -46.14 -13.77 37.40
CA MET A 493 -45.00 -14.65 37.10
C MET A 493 -43.89 -13.87 36.40
N CYS A 494 -42.73 -13.77 37.04
CA CYS A 494 -41.55 -13.05 36.56
C CYS A 494 -40.57 -14.00 35.85
N GLY A 495 -41.05 -14.79 34.89
CA GLY A 495 -40.19 -15.73 34.18
C GLY A 495 -39.95 -17.04 34.94
N GLY A 496 -38.76 -17.62 34.76
CA GLY A 496 -38.33 -18.90 35.32
C GLY A 496 -36.89 -19.21 34.91
N GLY A 497 -36.41 -20.43 35.16
CA GLY A 497 -35.08 -20.84 34.72
C GLY A 497 -34.97 -20.82 33.19
N ASP A 498 -34.08 -19.98 32.67
CA ASP A 498 -33.90 -19.70 31.23
C ASP A 498 -35.20 -19.21 30.56
N ARG A 499 -36.04 -18.44 31.28
CA ARG A 499 -37.36 -17.99 30.82
C ARG A 499 -37.67 -16.57 31.27
N MET A 500 -38.00 -15.68 30.33
CA MET A 500 -38.45 -14.31 30.63
C MET A 500 -39.93 -14.11 30.33
N THR A 501 -40.65 -13.46 31.24
CA THR A 501 -41.97 -12.87 30.94
C THR A 501 -41.73 -11.52 30.27
N ILE A 502 -42.05 -11.40 28.98
CA ILE A 502 -41.78 -10.19 28.18
C ILE A 502 -42.98 -9.23 28.23
N ILE A 503 -42.71 -7.93 28.35
CA ILE A 503 -43.68 -6.82 28.26
C ILE A 503 -43.10 -5.80 27.28
N SER A 504 -43.86 -5.33 26.29
CA SER A 504 -43.37 -4.36 25.30
C SER A 504 -44.48 -3.53 24.67
N ASP A 505 -44.09 -2.41 24.06
CA ASP A 505 -44.95 -1.57 23.21
C ASP A 505 -45.25 -2.29 21.88
N GLY A 506 -46.39 -2.99 21.83
CA GLY A 506 -46.73 -3.90 20.73
C GLY A 506 -45.83 -5.14 20.64
N PRO A 507 -46.04 -6.01 19.63
CA PRO A 507 -45.24 -7.23 19.44
C PRO A 507 -43.76 -6.89 19.17
N PRO A 508 -42.81 -7.43 19.95
CA PRO A 508 -41.41 -7.04 19.85
C PRO A 508 -40.78 -7.66 18.59
N ARG A 509 -39.90 -6.90 17.94
CA ARG A 509 -39.11 -7.42 16.81
C ARG A 509 -38.10 -8.45 17.33
N VAL A 510 -37.96 -9.56 16.62
CA VAL A 510 -36.94 -10.59 16.90
C VAL A 510 -35.77 -10.41 15.93
N ARG A 511 -34.54 -10.41 16.46
CA ARG A 511 -33.28 -10.33 15.73
C ARG A 511 -32.42 -11.55 16.06
N GLY A 512 -31.62 -11.99 15.08
CA GLY A 512 -30.60 -13.02 15.32
C GLY A 512 -29.45 -12.53 16.20
N PRO A 513 -28.55 -13.43 16.62
CA PRO A 513 -27.22 -12.99 17.05
C PRO A 513 -26.55 -12.27 15.87
N PRO A 514 -25.85 -11.14 16.11
CA PRO A 514 -25.06 -10.47 15.09
C PRO A 514 -24.04 -11.44 14.48
N SER A 515 -23.86 -11.38 13.16
CA SER A 515 -22.83 -12.14 12.44
C SER A 515 -22.13 -11.24 11.42
N PRO A 516 -20.95 -11.61 10.90
CA PRO A 516 -20.45 -11.00 9.68
C PRO A 516 -21.51 -11.08 8.57
N GLN A 517 -21.56 -10.09 7.68
CA GLN A 517 -22.43 -10.18 6.51
C GLN A 517 -21.81 -11.20 5.55
N LEU A 518 -22.60 -12.14 5.01
CA LEU A 518 -22.09 -13.22 4.15
C LEU A 518 -22.58 -13.16 2.70
N SER A 519 -23.50 -12.25 2.39
CA SER A 519 -24.11 -12.10 1.06
C SER A 519 -24.81 -10.73 0.94
N GLY A 520 -25.37 -10.42 -0.23
CA GLY A 520 -26.04 -9.13 -0.48
C GLY A 520 -25.07 -7.97 -0.77
N PHE A 521 -23.86 -8.29 -1.21
CA PHE A 521 -22.85 -7.32 -1.65
C PHE A 521 -23.09 -6.88 -3.09
N ASN A 522 -22.55 -5.72 -3.46
CA ASN A 522 -22.48 -5.29 -4.85
C ASN A 522 -21.23 -5.89 -5.52
N GLY A 523 -21.41 -6.96 -6.30
CA GLY A 523 -20.33 -7.69 -6.95
C GLY A 523 -19.82 -8.91 -6.17
N ASP A 524 -18.72 -9.49 -6.65
CA ASP A 524 -18.25 -10.84 -6.29
C ASP A 524 -17.41 -10.87 -5.00
N TRP A 525 -17.88 -10.20 -3.95
CA TRP A 525 -17.24 -10.18 -2.64
C TRP A 525 -17.56 -11.42 -1.80
N THR A 526 -16.59 -11.87 -1.01
CA THR A 526 -16.72 -13.02 -0.10
C THR A 526 -16.12 -12.70 1.26
N TYR A 527 -16.82 -13.07 2.33
CA TYR A 527 -16.27 -12.99 3.68
C TYR A 527 -15.18 -14.05 3.90
N GLN A 528 -14.08 -13.66 4.54
CA GLN A 528 -12.87 -14.47 4.72
C GLN A 528 -12.61 -14.85 6.17
N GLY A 529 -13.23 -14.15 7.12
CA GLY A 529 -13.08 -14.37 8.55
C GLY A 529 -12.57 -13.16 9.31
N CYS A 530 -12.31 -13.36 10.60
CA CYS A 530 -11.72 -12.38 11.49
C CYS A 530 -10.19 -12.33 11.35
N LEU A 531 -9.63 -11.21 10.93
CA LEU A 531 -8.20 -11.01 10.67
C LEU A 531 -7.59 -10.10 11.74
N GLN A 532 -6.32 -10.30 12.14
CA GLN A 532 -5.65 -9.31 12.99
C GLN A 532 -5.26 -8.05 12.20
N SER A 533 -5.44 -6.87 12.81
CA SER A 533 -5.21 -5.59 12.11
C SER A 533 -3.73 -5.22 11.95
N PHE A 534 -2.84 -5.77 12.80
CA PHE A 534 -1.42 -5.41 12.87
C PHE A 534 -0.51 -6.63 13.07
N VAL A 535 0.73 -6.50 12.58
CA VAL A 535 1.89 -7.30 13.00
C VAL A 535 2.98 -6.32 13.45
N GLY A 536 3.33 -6.34 14.74
CA GLY A 536 4.21 -5.33 15.32
C GLY A 536 3.59 -3.92 15.20
N THR A 537 4.26 -3.03 14.46
CA THR A 537 3.77 -1.68 14.14
C THR A 537 3.15 -1.57 12.74
N THR A 538 3.18 -2.63 11.94
CA THR A 538 2.73 -2.61 10.54
C THR A 538 1.26 -3.01 10.47
N ARG A 539 0.42 -2.14 9.89
CA ARG A 539 -1.02 -2.41 9.68
C ARG A 539 -1.22 -3.24 8.41
N THR A 540 -2.07 -4.27 8.47
CA THR A 540 -2.30 -5.20 7.36
C THR A 540 -2.87 -4.51 6.12
N PHE A 541 -3.93 -3.72 6.27
CA PHE A 541 -4.52 -2.92 5.19
C PHE A 541 -4.32 -1.44 5.52
N PHE A 542 -3.57 -0.74 4.68
CA PHE A 542 -3.06 0.60 4.98
C PHE A 542 -4.14 1.69 4.95
N TRP A 543 -5.11 1.60 4.04
CA TRP A 543 -5.99 2.72 3.71
C TRP A 543 -7.25 2.79 4.57
N GLN A 544 -7.19 3.57 5.65
CA GLN A 544 -8.34 3.83 6.51
C GLN A 544 -9.33 4.82 5.91
N ASN A 545 -10.60 4.42 5.89
CA ASN A 545 -11.78 5.24 5.69
C ASN A 545 -12.62 5.20 6.99
N PHE A 546 -13.38 6.26 7.29
CA PHE A 546 -14.19 6.37 8.50
C PHE A 546 -15.63 6.75 8.15
N PHE A 547 -16.61 5.94 8.61
CA PHE A 547 -18.02 6.07 8.27
C PHE A 547 -18.89 6.18 9.54
N PRO A 548 -18.86 7.33 10.24
CA PRO A 548 -19.49 7.51 11.54
C PRO A 548 -21.00 7.35 11.47
N GLY A 549 -21.56 6.48 12.30
CA GLY A 549 -23.00 6.20 12.38
C GLY A 549 -23.61 5.49 11.16
N THR A 550 -22.86 5.26 10.09
CA THR A 550 -23.38 4.78 8.79
C THR A 550 -22.70 3.53 8.26
N MET A 551 -21.56 3.12 8.83
CA MET A 551 -20.80 1.96 8.40
C MET A 551 -21.65 0.69 8.21
N THR A 552 -21.52 0.08 7.02
CA THR A 552 -21.99 -1.27 6.72
C THR A 552 -20.90 -2.02 5.95
N ALA A 553 -21.01 -3.34 5.81
CA ALA A 553 -20.09 -4.09 4.94
C ALA A 553 -20.11 -3.48 3.52
N ASN A 554 -21.28 -3.38 2.89
CA ASN A 554 -21.42 -2.84 1.52
C ASN A 554 -20.75 -1.48 1.34
N GLU A 555 -20.94 -0.52 2.26
CA GLU A 555 -20.30 0.81 2.17
C GLU A 555 -18.77 0.72 2.07
N CYS A 556 -18.16 -0.17 2.87
CA CYS A 556 -16.72 -0.40 2.82
C CYS A 556 -16.28 -1.14 1.55
N LEU A 557 -17.00 -2.20 1.17
CA LEU A 557 -16.69 -3.01 -0.01
C LEU A 557 -16.80 -2.21 -1.31
N ASP A 558 -17.83 -1.37 -1.41
CA ASP A 558 -18.09 -0.54 -2.57
C ASP A 558 -17.00 0.54 -2.70
N ARG A 559 -16.62 1.21 -1.60
CA ARG A 559 -15.51 2.17 -1.61
C ARG A 559 -14.15 1.53 -1.95
N CYS A 560 -13.84 0.35 -1.40
CA CYS A 560 -12.60 -0.34 -1.75
C CYS A 560 -12.61 -0.80 -3.22
N GLY A 561 -13.74 -1.34 -3.70
CA GLY A 561 -13.92 -1.79 -5.07
C GLY A 561 -13.86 -0.67 -6.12
N GLU A 562 -14.46 0.50 -5.82
CA GLU A 562 -14.42 1.72 -6.64
C GLU A 562 -12.98 2.15 -6.95
N PHE A 563 -12.10 2.09 -5.96
CA PHE A 563 -10.68 2.40 -6.11
C PHE A 563 -9.82 1.18 -6.53
N GLY A 564 -10.44 0.03 -6.83
CA GLY A 564 -9.76 -1.16 -7.35
C GLY A 564 -8.99 -1.99 -6.31
N TYR A 565 -9.28 -1.85 -5.02
CA TYR A 565 -8.73 -2.69 -3.95
C TYR A 565 -9.50 -4.02 -3.89
N MET A 566 -8.77 -5.14 -3.90
CA MET A 566 -9.40 -6.48 -3.89
C MET A 566 -9.59 -7.07 -2.48
N ALA A 567 -9.18 -6.35 -1.43
CA ALA A 567 -9.48 -6.70 -0.04
C ALA A 567 -10.01 -5.49 0.75
N ALA A 568 -10.91 -5.79 1.67
CA ALA A 568 -11.50 -4.84 2.61
C ALA A 568 -11.52 -5.45 4.02
N GLY A 569 -11.28 -4.64 5.05
CA GLY A 569 -11.37 -5.04 6.45
C GLY A 569 -12.14 -4.01 7.26
N LEU A 570 -13.18 -4.43 7.98
CA LEU A 570 -13.98 -3.53 8.81
C LEU A 570 -13.58 -3.65 10.28
N GLU A 571 -13.32 -2.54 10.95
CA GLU A 571 -12.81 -2.45 12.32
C GLU A 571 -13.63 -1.48 13.18
N TYR A 572 -13.66 -1.69 14.50
CA TYR A 572 -14.30 -0.81 15.49
C TYR A 572 -15.76 -0.38 15.22
N GLY A 573 -16.48 -1.05 14.31
CA GLY A 573 -17.86 -0.70 13.94
C GLY A 573 -18.02 0.49 12.99
N GLU A 574 -16.98 1.31 12.80
CA GLU A 574 -17.00 2.57 12.04
C GLU A 574 -15.80 2.78 11.11
N GLU A 575 -14.80 1.88 11.12
CA GLU A 575 -13.58 1.99 10.30
C GLU A 575 -13.57 0.95 9.17
N CYS A 576 -13.14 1.37 7.98
CA CYS A 576 -13.01 0.53 6.80
C CYS A 576 -11.60 0.64 6.24
N TYR A 577 -10.91 -0.47 6.08
CA TYR A 577 -9.54 -0.54 5.62
C TYR A 577 -9.46 -1.23 4.26
N CYS A 578 -9.02 -0.49 3.24
CA CYS A 578 -8.80 -1.03 1.90
C CYS A 578 -7.35 -1.50 1.73
N GLY A 579 -7.19 -2.63 1.04
CA GLY A 579 -5.90 -3.24 0.76
C GLY A 579 -6.05 -4.34 -0.29
N ASP A 580 -5.04 -5.18 -0.41
CA ASP A 580 -5.01 -6.29 -1.36
C ASP A 580 -4.67 -7.58 -0.60
N PRO A 581 -5.18 -8.77 -1.00
CA PRO A 581 -4.99 -10.00 -0.24
C PRO A 581 -3.52 -10.33 0.04
N ALA A 582 -2.62 -10.01 -0.90
CA ALA A 582 -1.18 -10.18 -0.78
C ALA A 582 -0.54 -9.40 0.40
N ASN A 583 -1.21 -8.36 0.94
CA ASN A 583 -0.71 -7.67 2.13
C ASN A 583 -0.69 -8.60 3.36
N ILE A 584 -1.59 -9.59 3.44
CA ILE A 584 -1.64 -10.56 4.54
C ILE A 584 -0.35 -11.39 4.58
N ASP A 585 0.02 -11.96 3.43
CA ASP A 585 1.25 -12.75 3.28
C ASP A 585 2.50 -11.87 3.50
N THR A 586 2.53 -10.70 2.86
CA THR A 586 3.67 -9.75 2.94
C THR A 586 3.96 -9.29 4.38
N ILE A 587 2.92 -9.16 5.22
CA ILE A 587 3.03 -8.64 6.59
C ILE A 587 3.09 -9.79 7.62
N GLY A 588 2.83 -11.03 7.22
CA GLY A 588 2.73 -12.18 8.12
C GLY A 588 1.48 -12.17 9.00
N THR A 589 0.38 -11.61 8.49
CA THR A 589 -0.88 -11.45 9.21
C THR A 589 -1.62 -12.78 9.31
N VAL A 590 -2.12 -13.13 10.50
CA VAL A 590 -2.92 -14.37 10.70
C VAL A 590 -4.40 -14.08 10.98
N PHE A 591 -5.25 -14.99 10.50
CA PHE A 591 -6.65 -15.06 10.91
C PHE A 591 -6.76 -15.47 12.40
N ARG A 592 -7.86 -15.04 13.01
CA ARG A 592 -8.15 -15.11 14.45
C ARG A 592 -9.52 -15.77 14.64
N PRO A 593 -9.82 -16.32 15.83
CA PRO A 593 -11.15 -16.81 16.14
C PRO A 593 -12.22 -15.76 15.86
N GLU A 594 -13.31 -16.15 15.19
CA GLU A 594 -14.45 -15.26 14.86
C GLU A 594 -14.96 -14.44 16.05
N THR A 595 -14.93 -15.03 17.25
CA THR A 595 -15.33 -14.37 18.51
C THR A 595 -14.48 -13.16 18.90
N GLU A 596 -13.30 -12.97 18.30
CA GLU A 596 -12.48 -11.76 18.48
C GLU A 596 -12.98 -10.58 17.61
N CYS A 597 -13.80 -10.85 16.58
CA CYS A 597 -14.58 -9.84 15.85
C CYS A 597 -16.00 -9.81 16.43
N ASN A 598 -16.27 -8.85 17.31
CA ASN A 598 -17.47 -8.81 18.13
C ASN A 598 -18.12 -7.42 18.24
N ILE A 599 -17.68 -6.45 17.43
CA ILE A 599 -18.23 -5.09 17.38
C ILE A 599 -19.26 -4.99 16.24
N LEU A 600 -20.39 -4.33 16.52
CA LEU A 600 -21.47 -4.13 15.56
C LEU A 600 -21.11 -3.04 14.54
N CYS A 601 -21.58 -3.19 13.30
CA CYS A 601 -21.57 -2.12 12.31
C CYS A 601 -22.49 -0.97 12.76
N ALA A 602 -22.00 0.26 12.77
CA ALA A 602 -22.79 1.41 13.23
C ALA A 602 -24.06 1.66 12.39
N GLY A 603 -23.99 1.45 11.07
CA GLY A 603 -25.14 1.51 10.16
C GLY A 603 -25.96 0.22 10.05
N ASN A 604 -25.54 -0.89 10.68
CA ASN A 604 -26.27 -2.15 10.68
C ASN A 604 -26.00 -2.97 11.95
N ASP A 605 -26.82 -2.73 12.98
CA ASP A 605 -26.78 -3.41 14.29
C ASP A 605 -27.00 -4.93 14.26
N SER A 606 -27.28 -5.51 13.09
CA SER A 606 -27.45 -6.95 12.87
C SER A 606 -26.22 -7.58 12.20
N SER A 607 -25.17 -6.80 11.91
CA SER A 607 -23.91 -7.28 11.34
C SER A 607 -22.68 -6.88 12.16
N ILE A 608 -21.63 -7.70 12.06
CA ILE A 608 -20.33 -7.48 12.73
C ILE A 608 -19.37 -6.75 11.78
N CYS A 609 -18.72 -5.72 12.31
CA CYS A 609 -17.72 -4.88 11.67
C CYS A 609 -16.44 -4.86 12.53
N GLY A 610 -15.81 -6.04 12.65
CA GLY A 610 -14.54 -6.23 13.34
C GLY A 610 -14.63 -6.28 14.86
N GLY A 611 -13.53 -5.91 15.50
CA GLY A 611 -13.26 -5.97 16.93
C GLY A 611 -12.00 -5.14 17.26
N GLY A 612 -11.58 -5.15 18.53
CA GLY A 612 -10.38 -4.40 18.93
C GLY A 612 -9.09 -4.99 18.35
N ASN A 613 -8.41 -4.28 17.44
CA ASN A 613 -7.30 -4.80 16.62
C ASN A 613 -7.70 -6.01 15.76
N ARG A 614 -8.97 -6.08 15.32
CA ARG A 614 -9.54 -7.20 14.55
C ARG A 614 -10.43 -6.72 13.42
N MET A 615 -10.13 -7.09 12.20
CA MET A 615 -10.94 -6.76 11.03
C MET A 615 -11.86 -7.91 10.65
N SER A 616 -13.14 -7.62 10.40
CA SER A 616 -13.98 -8.51 9.60
C SER A 616 -13.55 -8.34 8.14
N THR A 617 -12.89 -9.35 7.57
CA THR A 617 -12.22 -9.24 6.26
C THR A 617 -13.00 -9.88 5.12
N TYR A 618 -12.95 -9.25 3.95
CA TYR A 618 -13.65 -9.62 2.74
C TYR A 618 -12.72 -9.50 1.53
N PHE A 619 -12.76 -10.47 0.60
CA PHE A 619 -12.02 -10.41 -0.67
C PHE A 619 -12.94 -10.43 -1.88
N TRP A 620 -12.51 -9.75 -2.92
CA TRP A 620 -13.06 -9.86 -4.27
C TRP A 620 -12.64 -11.21 -4.89
N THR A 621 -13.61 -11.94 -5.43
CA THR A 621 -13.41 -13.28 -6.03
C THR A 621 -13.88 -13.39 -7.49
N GLY A 622 -14.37 -12.28 -8.04
CA GLY A 622 -14.81 -12.18 -9.43
C GLY A 622 -13.65 -12.04 -10.41
N THR A 623 -13.94 -11.43 -11.56
CA THR A 623 -12.87 -11.02 -12.49
C THR A 623 -11.96 -10.00 -11.79
N PRO A 624 -10.64 -10.18 -11.71
CA PRO A 624 -9.75 -9.28 -10.97
C PRO A 624 -9.91 -7.82 -11.38
N LEU A 625 -10.05 -6.93 -10.38
CA LEU A 625 -10.19 -5.49 -10.56
C LEU A 625 -8.95 -4.90 -11.24
N TYR A 626 -7.77 -5.43 -10.90
CA TYR A 626 -6.51 -5.20 -11.60
C TYR A 626 -5.78 -6.51 -11.90
N ALA A 627 -4.87 -6.48 -12.87
CA ALA A 627 -3.98 -7.59 -13.20
C ALA A 627 -2.66 -7.05 -13.78
N TRP A 628 -1.61 -6.98 -12.96
CA TRP A 628 -0.29 -6.52 -13.38
C TRP A 628 0.57 -7.69 -13.89
N THR A 629 1.40 -7.43 -14.90
CA THR A 629 2.36 -8.40 -15.44
C THR A 629 3.79 -8.02 -15.05
N PHE A 630 4.61 -9.00 -14.70
CA PHE A 630 6.01 -8.83 -14.28
C PHE A 630 6.94 -9.74 -15.12
N PRO A 631 7.36 -9.31 -16.34
CA PRO A 631 8.24 -10.12 -17.17
C PRO A 631 9.63 -10.25 -16.56
N GLN A 632 10.19 -11.46 -16.59
CA GLN A 632 11.47 -11.80 -15.94
C GLN A 632 12.66 -11.80 -16.92
N ASP A 633 12.42 -11.48 -18.19
CA ASP A 633 13.43 -11.45 -19.26
C ASP A 633 13.46 -10.09 -19.96
N VAL A 634 14.65 -9.70 -20.38
CA VAL A 634 14.95 -8.41 -21.04
C VAL A 634 14.11 -8.21 -22.33
N ALA A 635 13.77 -9.27 -23.05
CA ALA A 635 12.99 -9.18 -24.29
C ALA A 635 11.53 -8.74 -24.06
N ARG A 636 10.99 -8.91 -22.84
CA ARG A 636 9.66 -8.45 -22.43
C ARG A 636 9.68 -7.32 -21.41
N ALA A 637 10.75 -7.18 -20.63
CA ALA A 637 10.92 -6.14 -19.62
C ALA A 637 11.68 -4.89 -20.12
N GLY A 638 12.29 -4.93 -21.31
CA GLY A 638 13.22 -3.89 -21.73
C GLY A 638 14.53 -3.89 -20.93
N SER A 639 15.32 -2.82 -21.06
CA SER A 639 16.54 -2.61 -20.25
C SER A 639 16.77 -1.12 -19.95
N TYR A 640 17.43 -0.82 -18.83
CA TYR A 640 18.07 0.48 -18.60
C TYR A 640 19.56 0.39 -18.98
N GLU A 641 20.08 1.41 -19.65
CA GLU A 641 21.48 1.53 -20.05
C GLU A 641 22.00 2.95 -19.78
N LEU A 642 23.21 3.06 -19.22
CA LEU A 642 23.90 4.35 -19.11
C LEU A 642 24.37 4.79 -20.50
N LEU A 643 23.77 5.87 -21.02
CA LEU A 643 24.09 6.41 -22.34
C LEU A 643 25.43 7.17 -22.33
N ILE A 644 25.55 8.14 -21.42
CA ILE A 644 26.70 9.05 -21.35
C ILE A 644 26.78 9.76 -19.99
N GLY A 645 27.96 10.21 -19.61
CA GLY A 645 28.13 11.16 -18.50
C GLY A 645 27.79 12.58 -18.96
N GLY A 646 26.81 13.22 -18.29
CA GLY A 646 26.36 14.57 -18.57
C GLY A 646 27.38 15.65 -18.21
N VAL A 647 27.02 16.89 -18.55
CA VAL A 647 27.78 18.12 -18.27
C VAL A 647 27.04 19.05 -17.30
N CYS A 648 25.74 18.82 -17.13
CA CYS A 648 24.74 19.58 -16.39
C CYS A 648 23.75 18.63 -15.72
N ILE A 649 22.88 19.16 -14.85
CA ILE A 649 21.64 18.46 -14.45
C ILE A 649 20.49 19.12 -15.23
N PRO A 650 20.01 18.50 -16.33
CA PRO A 650 18.94 19.08 -17.11
C PRO A 650 17.63 19.04 -16.33
N LEU A 651 16.98 20.19 -16.25
CA LEU A 651 15.64 20.37 -15.67
C LEU A 651 14.58 20.53 -16.77
N MET A 652 15.04 20.66 -18.02
CA MET A 652 14.20 20.64 -19.20
C MET A 652 14.97 19.99 -20.34
N THR A 653 14.30 19.07 -21.05
CA THR A 653 14.91 18.25 -22.11
C THR A 653 13.99 18.18 -23.33
N MET A 654 14.55 18.44 -24.52
CA MET A 654 13.83 18.43 -25.81
C MET A 654 14.70 17.81 -26.91
N GLU A 655 14.19 16.82 -27.64
CA GLU A 655 14.81 16.39 -28.91
C GLU A 655 14.40 17.38 -30.02
N SER A 656 15.40 17.96 -30.69
CA SER A 656 15.20 18.88 -31.82
C SER A 656 14.92 18.14 -33.12
N ILE A 657 14.39 18.83 -34.13
CA ILE A 657 14.10 18.25 -35.46
C ILE A 657 15.34 17.69 -36.19
N THR A 658 16.55 17.99 -35.70
CA THR A 658 17.83 17.45 -36.20
C THR A 658 18.20 16.07 -35.63
N GLY A 659 17.49 15.59 -34.60
CA GLY A 659 17.83 14.37 -33.84
C GLY A 659 18.88 14.59 -32.74
N LYS A 660 19.20 15.85 -32.41
CA LYS A 660 20.02 16.23 -31.26
C LYS A 660 19.14 16.67 -30.10
N VAL A 661 19.60 16.48 -28.86
CA VAL A 661 18.82 16.79 -27.66
C VAL A 661 19.36 18.02 -26.96
N THR A 662 18.48 18.98 -26.67
CA THR A 662 18.82 20.17 -25.88
C THR A 662 18.61 19.88 -24.39
N PHE A 663 19.60 20.21 -23.58
CA PHE A 663 19.64 20.08 -22.13
C PHE A 663 19.72 21.47 -21.52
N LEU A 664 18.74 21.85 -20.70
CA LEU A 664 18.70 23.16 -20.03
C LEU A 664 18.75 22.99 -18.51
N GLU A 665 19.61 23.76 -17.84
CA GLU A 665 19.75 23.80 -16.39
C GLU A 665 19.72 25.23 -15.83
N LYS A 666 19.74 25.37 -14.50
CA LYS A 666 19.69 26.69 -13.85
C LYS A 666 20.94 27.52 -14.17
N TRP A 667 20.76 28.73 -14.69
CA TRP A 667 21.87 29.61 -15.03
C TRP A 667 22.06 30.70 -13.96
N GLY A 668 23.29 30.85 -13.46
CA GLY A 668 23.61 31.78 -12.37
C GLY A 668 23.21 31.30 -10.97
N THR A 669 22.26 30.36 -10.86
CA THR A 669 21.91 29.66 -9.60
C THR A 669 22.40 28.20 -9.56
N GLY A 670 22.85 27.64 -10.70
CA GLY A 670 23.48 26.32 -10.80
C GLY A 670 24.98 26.29 -10.41
N PRO A 671 25.70 25.19 -10.73
CA PRO A 671 27.13 25.06 -10.44
C PRO A 671 27.98 26.18 -11.07
N ALA A 672 29.05 26.55 -10.36
CA ALA A 672 29.95 27.60 -10.85
C ALA A 672 30.59 27.23 -12.21
N ASN A 673 30.46 28.14 -13.18
CA ASN A 673 30.84 28.01 -14.59
C ASN A 673 29.89 27.17 -15.49
N SER A 674 28.66 26.86 -15.04
CA SER A 674 27.60 26.42 -15.95
C SER A 674 27.22 27.53 -16.95
N THR A 675 26.88 27.16 -18.19
CA THR A 675 26.30 28.05 -19.21
C THR A 675 24.79 27.94 -19.32
N GLY A 676 24.16 27.07 -18.52
CA GLY A 676 22.70 26.87 -18.48
C GLY A 676 22.10 26.09 -19.65
N ALA A 677 22.84 25.90 -20.75
CA ALA A 677 22.32 25.25 -21.96
C ALA A 677 23.40 24.42 -22.67
N TYR A 678 23.03 23.21 -23.12
CA TYR A 678 23.91 22.30 -23.83
C TYR A 678 23.14 21.52 -24.92
N GLU A 679 23.83 21.16 -26.00
CA GLU A 679 23.31 20.29 -27.08
C GLU A 679 24.06 18.95 -27.03
N LEU A 680 23.30 17.85 -27.07
CA LEU A 680 23.78 16.47 -27.15
C LEU A 680 23.57 15.90 -28.56
N ASP A 681 24.65 15.61 -29.26
CA ASP A 681 24.62 14.81 -30.49
C ASP A 681 24.66 13.32 -30.14
N LEU A 682 23.49 12.67 -30.24
CA LEU A 682 23.32 11.25 -29.96
C LEU A 682 24.20 10.34 -30.83
N SER A 683 24.53 10.76 -32.06
CA SER A 683 25.35 9.97 -32.99
C SER A 683 26.84 9.93 -32.63
N LEU A 684 27.28 10.80 -31.72
CA LEU A 684 28.64 10.85 -31.19
C LEU A 684 28.76 10.18 -29.81
N THR A 685 27.67 9.63 -29.26
CA THR A 685 27.71 8.87 -28.00
C THR A 685 28.48 7.55 -28.16
N PRO A 686 29.18 7.06 -27.11
CA PRO A 686 29.31 7.63 -25.76
C PRO A 686 30.49 8.62 -25.60
N ASN A 687 31.04 9.19 -26.69
CA ASN A 687 32.23 10.05 -26.60
C ASN A 687 31.90 11.46 -26.04
N ARG A 688 31.98 11.59 -24.72
CA ARG A 688 31.75 12.83 -23.96
C ARG A 688 32.54 14.04 -24.45
N ASN A 689 33.70 13.86 -25.09
CA ASN A 689 34.52 14.99 -25.56
C ASN A 689 34.04 15.59 -26.89
N THR A 690 33.13 14.91 -27.61
CA THR A 690 32.62 15.36 -28.92
C THR A 690 31.10 15.40 -29.00
N ALA A 691 30.39 14.63 -28.18
CA ALA A 691 28.93 14.56 -28.18
C ALA A 691 28.25 15.80 -27.56
N TRP A 692 28.96 16.55 -26.70
CA TRP A 692 28.42 17.75 -26.05
C TRP A 692 28.89 19.03 -26.76
N ARG A 693 27.94 19.92 -27.05
CA ARG A 693 28.18 21.31 -27.46
C ARG A 693 27.63 22.25 -26.37
N GLU A 694 28.44 23.23 -26.00
CA GLU A 694 28.06 24.31 -25.09
C GLU A 694 27.18 25.34 -25.81
N MET A 695 26.12 25.79 -25.13
CA MET A 695 25.21 26.87 -25.54
C MET A 695 25.03 27.83 -24.36
N ASN A 696 24.41 29.00 -24.56
CA ASN A 696 24.35 30.07 -23.57
C ASN A 696 22.94 30.68 -23.48
N VAL A 697 22.36 30.65 -22.28
CA VAL A 697 21.20 31.49 -21.92
C VAL A 697 21.67 32.70 -21.11
N LYS A 698 20.90 33.80 -21.18
CA LYS A 698 21.17 35.08 -20.49
C LYS A 698 20.25 35.30 -19.29
N THR A 699 19.14 34.60 -19.20
CA THR A 699 18.22 34.61 -18.05
C THR A 699 17.94 33.17 -17.59
N ASP A 700 17.66 33.01 -16.30
CA ASP A 700 17.61 31.68 -15.67
C ASP A 700 16.33 30.92 -16.05
N ILE A 701 16.49 29.85 -16.83
CA ILE A 701 15.40 28.98 -17.31
C ILE A 701 14.77 28.12 -16.22
N PHE A 702 15.33 28.09 -15.01
CA PHE A 702 14.82 27.26 -13.93
C PHE A 702 13.32 27.54 -13.71
N CYS A 703 12.50 26.47 -13.70
CA CYS A 703 11.04 26.53 -13.55
C CYS A 703 10.29 27.22 -14.72
N SER A 704 10.89 27.27 -15.91
CA SER A 704 10.22 27.68 -17.15
C SER A 704 9.35 26.56 -17.74
N SER A 705 8.58 26.90 -18.77
CA SER A 705 7.88 25.94 -19.64
C SER A 705 8.46 25.97 -21.05
N GLY A 706 8.22 24.94 -21.87
CA GLY A 706 8.82 24.86 -23.20
C GLY A 706 8.01 24.08 -24.24
N LEU A 707 8.30 24.36 -25.51
CA LEU A 707 7.63 23.75 -26.68
C LEU A 707 8.57 23.70 -27.89
N ILE A 708 8.25 22.83 -28.85
CA ILE A 708 8.77 22.90 -30.23
C ILE A 708 7.74 23.62 -31.11
N LEU A 709 8.15 24.70 -31.77
CA LEU A 709 7.26 25.56 -32.55
C LEU A 709 6.93 24.96 -33.93
N PRO A 710 5.72 25.19 -34.46
CA PRO A 710 5.30 24.75 -35.81
C PRO A 710 6.03 25.42 -36.99
N ASP A 711 6.95 26.35 -36.79
CA ASP A 711 7.70 26.97 -37.89
C ASP A 711 8.65 25.97 -38.60
N LYS A 712 9.10 26.33 -39.83
CA LYS A 712 9.94 25.44 -40.65
C LYS A 712 11.29 25.07 -40.05
N ALA A 713 11.81 25.83 -39.08
CA ALA A 713 13.05 25.49 -38.41
C ALA A 713 12.83 24.63 -37.15
N GLY A 714 11.58 24.40 -36.74
CA GLY A 714 11.25 23.62 -35.55
C GLY A 714 11.91 24.22 -34.31
N ARG A 715 11.86 25.56 -34.17
CA ARG A 715 12.52 26.27 -33.07
C ARG A 715 12.00 25.77 -31.73
N GLN A 716 12.90 25.66 -30.76
CA GLN A 716 12.54 25.42 -29.36
C GLN A 716 12.26 26.76 -28.68
N LEU A 717 11.13 26.84 -27.97
CA LEU A 717 10.70 27.98 -27.17
C LEU A 717 10.82 27.61 -25.69
N THR A 718 11.33 28.53 -24.86
CA THR A 718 11.05 28.50 -23.41
C THR A 718 10.48 29.84 -22.92
N VAL A 719 9.56 29.77 -21.96
CA VAL A 719 8.94 30.97 -21.34
C VAL A 719 8.85 30.86 -19.82
N GLY A 720 9.01 31.99 -19.13
CA GLY A 720 9.12 32.03 -17.68
C GLY A 720 10.53 31.72 -17.18
N GLY A 721 10.70 31.64 -15.87
CA GLY A 721 12.01 31.38 -15.24
C GLY A 721 12.08 31.81 -13.78
N TRP A 722 13.28 31.72 -13.18
CA TRP A 722 13.50 31.79 -11.73
C TRP A 722 13.02 33.08 -11.05
N SER A 723 13.60 34.23 -11.42
CA SER A 723 13.34 35.53 -10.78
C SER A 723 13.77 36.72 -11.64
N GLY A 724 13.23 37.91 -11.33
CA GLY A 724 13.51 39.15 -12.06
C GLY A 724 13.13 39.05 -13.53
N ASP A 725 13.97 39.57 -14.42
CA ASP A 725 13.81 39.48 -15.88
C ASP A 725 13.57 38.05 -16.39
N SER A 726 14.00 37.02 -15.64
CA SER A 726 13.84 35.61 -16.02
C SER A 726 12.38 35.15 -15.98
N THR A 727 11.55 35.68 -15.07
CA THR A 727 10.10 35.32 -15.01
C THR A 727 9.36 35.86 -16.23
N TYR A 728 9.85 36.93 -16.84
CA TYR A 728 9.34 37.52 -18.09
C TYR A 728 10.01 36.93 -19.35
N GLY A 729 10.93 35.98 -19.17
CA GLY A 729 11.77 35.45 -20.24
C GLY A 729 10.99 34.78 -21.36
N VAL A 730 11.40 35.06 -22.59
CA VAL A 730 10.97 34.39 -23.82
C VAL A 730 12.22 34.13 -24.64
N ARG A 731 12.58 32.84 -24.81
CA ARG A 731 13.86 32.41 -25.37
C ARG A 731 13.61 31.46 -26.54
N LEU A 732 14.32 31.67 -27.65
CA LEU A 732 14.16 30.91 -28.87
C LEU A 732 15.49 30.27 -29.29
N TYR A 733 15.48 28.97 -29.59
CA TYR A 733 16.62 28.26 -30.17
C TYR A 733 16.25 27.68 -31.54
N THR A 734 17.03 28.02 -32.56
CA THR A 734 16.88 27.52 -33.93
C THR A 734 17.84 26.36 -34.15
N PRO A 735 17.38 25.09 -34.14
CA PRO A 735 18.29 23.95 -34.22
C PRO A 735 18.94 23.83 -35.60
N ASP A 736 20.25 23.54 -35.63
CA ASP A 736 21.03 23.42 -36.87
C ASP A 736 22.10 22.31 -36.83
N GLY A 737 22.83 22.16 -37.94
CA GLY A 737 23.76 21.06 -38.17
C GLY A 737 23.05 19.75 -38.54
N SER A 738 23.76 18.63 -38.35
CA SER A 738 23.30 17.28 -38.67
C SER A 738 23.98 16.27 -37.73
N PRO A 739 23.56 14.99 -37.67
CA PRO A 739 24.30 13.97 -36.92
C PRO A 739 25.79 13.94 -37.27
N GLY A 740 26.65 14.07 -36.25
CA GLY A 740 28.11 14.14 -36.36
C GLY A 740 28.65 15.55 -36.69
N VAL A 741 27.79 16.56 -36.77
CA VAL A 741 28.13 17.95 -37.11
C VAL A 741 27.44 18.90 -36.13
N ASN A 742 28.23 19.49 -35.24
CA ASN A 742 27.79 20.47 -34.24
C ASN A 742 26.91 21.57 -34.85
N GLY A 743 25.90 21.99 -34.09
CA GLY A 743 25.16 23.22 -34.40
C GLY A 743 26.05 24.46 -34.25
N THR A 744 25.61 25.56 -34.82
CA THR A 744 26.26 26.87 -34.76
C THR A 744 25.37 27.95 -34.16
N ASN A 745 24.06 27.72 -34.08
CA ASN A 745 23.12 28.62 -33.42
C ASN A 745 23.20 28.51 -31.89
N ASP A 746 22.77 29.57 -31.21
CA ASP A 746 22.67 29.67 -29.75
C ASP A 746 21.28 30.25 -29.37
N TRP A 747 20.96 30.36 -28.08
CA TRP A 747 19.68 30.89 -27.63
C TRP A 747 19.54 32.40 -27.86
N GLU A 748 18.46 32.79 -28.51
CA GLU A 748 18.06 34.17 -28.74
C GLU A 748 17.07 34.63 -27.67
N GLU A 749 17.45 35.65 -26.90
CA GLU A 749 16.58 36.28 -25.90
C GLU A 749 16.96 37.75 -25.66
N ASN A 750 15.94 38.58 -25.39
CA ASN A 750 16.08 39.97 -24.96
C ASN A 750 14.76 40.49 -24.37
N VAL A 751 14.63 40.45 -23.04
CA VAL A 751 13.42 40.88 -22.29
C VAL A 751 12.96 42.31 -22.62
N ASN A 752 13.87 43.19 -23.05
CA ASN A 752 13.54 44.57 -23.44
C ASN A 752 12.94 44.70 -24.85
N GLN A 753 12.94 43.63 -25.64
CA GLN A 753 12.38 43.58 -27.00
C GLN A 753 11.23 42.58 -27.15
N LEU A 754 11.28 41.48 -26.39
CA LEU A 754 10.23 40.47 -26.29
C LEU A 754 10.22 39.90 -24.87
N SER A 755 9.05 39.90 -24.24
CA SER A 755 8.79 39.36 -22.91
C SER A 755 7.40 38.75 -22.85
N LEU A 756 7.14 37.95 -21.81
CA LEU A 756 5.76 37.72 -21.35
C LEU A 756 5.14 39.05 -20.88
N GLN A 757 3.81 39.08 -20.79
CA GLN A 757 3.07 40.22 -20.25
C GLN A 757 3.01 40.15 -18.72
N ASP A 758 2.76 38.96 -18.16
CA ASP A 758 2.95 38.67 -16.74
C ASP A 758 4.20 37.81 -16.53
N GLY A 759 4.96 38.05 -15.46
CA GLY A 759 6.16 37.28 -15.15
C GLY A 759 5.81 35.97 -14.43
N ARG A 760 6.22 34.82 -14.97
CA ARG A 760 5.77 33.48 -14.53
C ARG A 760 6.90 32.54 -14.11
N TRP A 761 6.60 31.75 -13.08
CA TRP A 761 7.35 30.61 -12.53
C TRP A 761 6.41 29.40 -12.48
N TYR A 762 6.79 28.23 -13.01
CA TYR A 762 5.88 27.08 -13.26
C TYR A 762 4.62 27.33 -14.13
N PRO A 763 4.67 28.11 -15.24
CA PRO A 763 3.56 28.16 -16.19
C PRO A 763 3.43 26.87 -17.00
N THR A 764 2.30 26.63 -17.65
CA THR A 764 2.22 25.68 -18.79
C THR A 764 2.19 26.43 -20.11
N THR A 765 2.81 25.85 -21.14
CA THR A 765 2.63 26.25 -22.54
C THR A 765 2.01 25.15 -23.42
N MET A 766 1.24 25.57 -24.42
CA MET A 766 0.61 24.68 -25.41
C MET A 766 0.51 25.36 -26.79
N VAL A 767 0.76 24.63 -27.88
CA VAL A 767 0.41 25.09 -29.24
C VAL A 767 -1.10 24.93 -29.45
N MET A 768 -1.78 26.03 -29.76
CA MET A 768 -3.22 26.05 -30.03
C MET A 768 -3.54 25.56 -31.46
N ALA A 769 -4.81 25.24 -31.74
CA ALA A 769 -5.26 24.81 -33.07
C ALA A 769 -4.97 25.83 -34.19
N ASN A 770 -4.96 27.13 -33.87
CA ASN A 770 -4.59 28.21 -34.79
C ASN A 770 -3.06 28.46 -34.88
N GLY A 771 -2.23 27.62 -34.25
CA GLY A 771 -0.77 27.73 -34.22
C GLY A 771 -0.18 28.71 -33.19
N SER A 772 -1.00 29.54 -32.52
CA SER A 772 -0.46 30.46 -31.49
C SER A 772 -0.12 29.72 -30.20
N ILE A 773 0.74 30.31 -29.37
CA ILE A 773 1.20 29.70 -28.12
C ILE A 773 0.36 30.21 -26.96
N PHE A 774 -0.38 29.31 -26.33
CA PHE A 774 -1.11 29.52 -25.09
C PHE A 774 -0.14 29.43 -23.91
N VAL A 775 -0.18 30.42 -23.00
CA VAL A 775 0.58 30.44 -21.75
C VAL A 775 -0.40 30.60 -20.59
N ILE A 776 -0.30 29.77 -19.55
CA ILE A 776 -1.24 29.78 -18.43
C ILE A 776 -0.57 29.59 -17.08
N GLY A 777 -1.08 30.30 -16.07
CA GLY A 777 -0.73 30.10 -14.66
C GLY A 777 0.71 30.44 -14.31
N GLY A 778 1.18 29.86 -13.21
CA GLY A 778 2.47 30.14 -12.59
C GLY A 778 2.37 31.08 -11.39
N GLU A 779 3.51 31.41 -10.80
CA GLU A 779 3.69 32.40 -9.72
C GLU A 779 4.65 33.54 -10.15
N GLU A 780 4.66 34.65 -9.40
CA GLU A 780 5.59 35.79 -9.55
C GLU A 780 7.02 35.46 -9.06
N GLY A 781 7.63 34.39 -9.61
CA GLY A 781 8.89 33.83 -9.10
C GLY A 781 8.67 32.82 -7.98
N SER A 782 9.76 32.36 -7.35
CA SER A 782 9.72 31.21 -6.45
C SER A 782 8.97 31.43 -5.13
N ASN A 783 7.89 30.67 -4.93
CA ASN A 783 6.95 30.79 -3.81
C ASN A 783 6.37 32.21 -3.75
N GLY A 784 6.02 32.73 -4.93
CA GLY A 784 5.55 34.08 -5.17
C GLY A 784 4.06 34.24 -4.86
N ALA A 785 3.46 35.32 -5.37
CA ALA A 785 2.01 35.38 -5.51
C ALA A 785 1.60 34.61 -6.77
N ALA A 786 0.43 33.99 -6.75
CA ALA A 786 -0.18 33.38 -7.93
C ALA A 786 -0.22 34.37 -9.11
N VAL A 787 -0.02 33.86 -10.33
CA VAL A 787 -0.26 34.56 -11.60
C VAL A 787 -1.45 33.88 -12.29
N PRO A 788 -2.69 34.15 -11.82
CA PRO A 788 -3.89 33.44 -12.23
C PRO A 788 -4.43 33.96 -13.58
N THR A 789 -3.57 34.03 -14.59
CA THR A 789 -3.90 34.62 -15.90
C THR A 789 -3.50 33.70 -17.06
N ILE A 790 -4.18 33.91 -18.19
CA ILE A 790 -3.86 33.35 -19.50
C ILE A 790 -3.33 34.47 -20.41
N GLU A 791 -2.24 34.22 -21.13
CA GLU A 791 -1.76 35.08 -22.22
C GLU A 791 -1.43 34.25 -23.49
N VAL A 792 -1.21 34.95 -24.61
CA VAL A 792 -0.95 34.32 -25.91
C VAL A 792 0.25 34.97 -26.59
N LEU A 793 1.17 34.15 -27.10
CA LEU A 793 2.26 34.59 -27.97
C LEU A 793 1.98 34.16 -29.43
N PRO A 794 2.20 35.03 -30.44
CA PRO A 794 2.62 36.43 -30.34
C PRO A 794 1.58 37.32 -29.63
N TYR A 795 2.05 38.38 -28.96
CA TYR A 795 1.17 39.31 -28.23
C TYR A 795 0.06 39.88 -29.12
N THR A 796 -1.19 39.58 -28.76
CA THR A 796 -2.38 39.90 -29.57
C THR A 796 -2.90 41.33 -29.42
N GLY A 797 -2.24 42.17 -28.61
CA GLY A 797 -2.74 43.49 -28.25
C GLY A 797 -3.77 43.50 -27.11
N ARG A 798 -4.04 42.34 -26.49
CA ARG A 798 -4.93 42.18 -25.33
C ARG A 798 -4.11 41.88 -24.08
N ALA A 799 -4.48 42.50 -22.96
CA ALA A 799 -3.90 42.17 -21.65
C ALA A 799 -4.21 40.71 -21.25
N PRO A 800 -3.37 40.09 -20.40
CA PRO A 800 -3.64 38.76 -19.84
C PRO A 800 -5.02 38.66 -19.19
N LEU A 801 -5.67 37.51 -19.37
CA LEU A 801 -7.04 37.27 -18.93
C LEU A 801 -7.05 36.51 -17.60
N PHE A 802 -7.62 37.14 -16.57
CA PHE A 802 -7.72 36.60 -15.21
C PHE A 802 -8.68 35.39 -15.11
N MET A 803 -8.30 34.41 -14.30
CA MET A 803 -8.97 33.14 -14.05
C MET A 803 -9.13 32.91 -12.54
N ASP A 804 -10.34 33.13 -12.01
CA ASP A 804 -10.66 33.01 -10.57
C ASP A 804 -10.30 31.63 -9.98
N TRP A 805 -10.44 30.58 -10.79
CA TRP A 805 -10.14 29.21 -10.42
C TRP A 805 -8.64 28.92 -10.31
N LEU A 806 -7.78 29.68 -10.99
CA LEU A 806 -6.33 29.62 -10.78
C LEU A 806 -5.94 30.32 -9.47
N GLU A 807 -6.57 31.45 -9.13
CA GLU A 807 -6.29 32.12 -7.85
C GLU A 807 -6.75 31.27 -6.66
N ARG A 808 -7.92 30.61 -6.78
CA ARG A 808 -8.50 29.79 -5.71
C ARG A 808 -7.73 28.50 -5.39
N THR A 809 -7.04 27.91 -6.37
CA THR A 809 -6.41 26.57 -6.23
C THR A 809 -4.88 26.62 -6.14
N ASP A 810 -4.32 27.83 -6.08
CA ASP A 810 -2.91 28.08 -5.79
C ASP A 810 -2.52 27.54 -4.38
N PRO A 811 -1.31 26.95 -4.20
CA PRO A 811 -0.27 26.67 -5.21
C PRO A 811 -0.44 25.30 -5.90
N ASN A 812 -1.56 24.61 -5.73
CA ASN A 812 -1.76 23.21 -6.16
C ASN A 812 -2.04 23.02 -7.66
N ASN A 813 -1.96 24.08 -8.44
CA ASN A 813 -2.40 24.15 -9.85
C ASN A 813 -1.29 24.55 -10.83
N LEU A 814 -0.05 24.65 -10.36
CA LEU A 814 1.10 25.02 -11.18
C LEU A 814 1.46 23.87 -12.13
N TYR A 815 2.00 24.20 -13.31
CA TYR A 815 2.03 23.30 -14.47
C TYR A 815 0.67 22.59 -14.74
N PRO A 816 -0.42 23.33 -15.02
CA PRO A 816 -1.71 22.71 -15.34
C PRO A 816 -1.63 21.93 -16.65
N PHE A 817 -2.20 20.72 -16.72
CA PHE A 817 -2.18 19.88 -17.92
C PHE A 817 -3.15 20.44 -18.97
N CYS A 818 -2.61 20.94 -20.09
CA CYS A 818 -3.38 21.61 -21.15
C CYS A 818 -3.37 20.82 -22.46
N ALA A 819 -4.51 20.75 -23.15
CA ALA A 819 -4.60 20.08 -24.45
C ALA A 819 -5.68 20.67 -25.37
N VAL A 820 -5.39 20.74 -26.68
CA VAL A 820 -6.39 20.99 -27.73
C VAL A 820 -7.24 19.73 -27.92
N LEU A 821 -8.55 19.87 -27.76
CA LEU A 821 -9.54 18.83 -28.00
C LEU A 821 -9.97 18.75 -29.48
N PRO A 822 -10.62 17.66 -29.94
CA PRO A 822 -11.19 17.56 -31.28
C PRO A 822 -12.13 18.70 -31.71
N SER A 823 -12.85 19.37 -30.79
CA SER A 823 -13.61 20.60 -31.10
C SER A 823 -12.76 21.88 -31.28
N GLU A 824 -11.44 21.73 -31.18
CA GLU A 824 -10.40 22.76 -31.02
C GLU A 824 -10.45 23.54 -29.69
N ASN A 825 -11.40 23.24 -28.80
CA ASN A 825 -11.45 23.82 -27.44
C ASN A 825 -10.32 23.29 -26.55
N ILE A 826 -10.08 23.95 -25.41
CA ILE A 826 -8.91 23.69 -24.57
C ILE A 826 -9.35 22.93 -23.32
N PHE A 827 -8.87 21.70 -23.16
CA PHE A 827 -8.91 20.99 -21.89
C PHE A 827 -7.84 21.56 -20.95
N VAL A 828 -8.20 21.78 -19.68
CA VAL A 828 -7.25 22.11 -18.61
C VAL A 828 -7.57 21.28 -17.36
N ALA A 829 -6.59 20.53 -16.86
CA ALA A 829 -6.63 19.87 -15.55
C ALA A 829 -5.59 20.46 -14.60
N TYR A 830 -5.99 20.68 -13.35
CA TYR A 830 -5.21 21.39 -12.33
C TYR A 830 -5.69 20.99 -10.94
N TRP A 831 -4.79 20.87 -9.97
CA TRP A 831 -5.07 20.31 -8.65
C TRP A 831 -5.81 18.96 -8.77
N ASN A 832 -7.07 18.87 -8.32
CA ASN A 832 -7.98 17.74 -8.52
C ASN A 832 -9.23 18.13 -9.34
N GLU A 833 -9.16 19.20 -10.12
CA GLU A 833 -10.23 19.73 -10.96
C GLU A 833 -9.86 19.68 -12.44
N ALA A 834 -10.88 19.66 -13.32
CA ALA A 834 -10.67 19.81 -14.76
C ALA A 834 -11.82 20.58 -15.41
N ARG A 835 -11.54 21.25 -16.53
CA ARG A 835 -12.52 22.04 -17.28
C ARG A 835 -12.18 22.11 -18.77
N ILE A 836 -13.17 22.55 -19.56
CA ILE A 836 -13.03 22.88 -20.98
C ILE A 836 -13.22 24.39 -21.13
N LEU A 837 -12.28 25.05 -21.81
CA LEU A 837 -12.31 26.49 -22.13
C LEU A 837 -12.60 26.69 -23.63
N ASP A 838 -13.35 27.74 -23.96
CA ASP A 838 -13.53 28.18 -25.35
C ASP A 838 -12.18 28.62 -25.96
N LYS A 839 -11.89 28.15 -27.16
CA LYS A 839 -10.62 28.42 -27.86
C LYS A 839 -10.32 29.89 -28.21
N THR A 840 -11.31 30.78 -28.15
CA THR A 840 -11.21 32.19 -28.58
C THR A 840 -11.35 33.17 -27.41
N THR A 841 -12.28 32.89 -26.48
CA THR A 841 -12.56 33.74 -25.32
C THR A 841 -11.92 33.25 -24.03
N PHE A 842 -11.52 31.97 -23.98
CA PHE A 842 -11.08 31.24 -22.79
C PHE A 842 -12.11 31.21 -21.64
N GLU A 843 -13.39 31.51 -21.94
CA GLU A 843 -14.49 31.29 -20.99
C GLU A 843 -14.66 29.78 -20.73
N THR A 844 -15.00 29.41 -19.50
CA THR A 844 -15.25 28.00 -19.15
C THR A 844 -16.56 27.53 -19.77
N LEU A 845 -16.47 26.60 -20.72
CA LEU A 845 -17.61 25.96 -21.38
C LEU A 845 -18.20 24.82 -20.55
N ALA A 846 -17.35 24.06 -19.86
CA ALA A 846 -17.75 22.96 -18.98
C ALA A 846 -16.76 22.81 -17.82
N ILE A 847 -17.29 22.51 -16.62
CA ILE A 847 -16.52 21.99 -15.49
C ILE A 847 -16.74 20.48 -15.48
N LEU A 848 -15.66 19.71 -15.47
CA LEU A 848 -15.69 18.24 -15.47
C LEU A 848 -15.77 17.73 -14.02
N PRO A 849 -16.13 16.44 -13.79
CA PRO A 849 -16.12 15.88 -12.45
C PRO A 849 -14.75 16.00 -11.78
N THR A 850 -14.74 16.10 -10.45
CA THR A 850 -13.52 16.09 -9.64
C THR A 850 -12.68 14.86 -9.94
N ILE A 851 -11.37 15.07 -10.14
CA ILE A 851 -10.42 13.99 -10.37
C ILE A 851 -10.28 13.18 -9.07
N PRO A 852 -10.50 11.85 -9.08
CA PRO A 852 -10.36 11.03 -7.88
C PRO A 852 -8.96 11.15 -7.26
N GLY A 853 -8.87 11.15 -5.93
CA GLY A 853 -7.62 11.22 -5.16
C GLY A 853 -7.11 9.83 -4.72
N THR A 854 -6.84 9.68 -3.43
CA THR A 854 -6.71 8.35 -2.79
C THR A 854 -8.08 7.86 -2.31
N VAL A 855 -8.21 6.57 -2.05
CA VAL A 855 -9.49 5.95 -1.60
C VAL A 855 -10.11 6.64 -0.38
N ASN A 856 -9.27 7.19 0.50
CA ASN A 856 -9.67 7.87 1.72
C ASN A 856 -9.50 9.40 1.72
N ASN A 857 -8.95 9.99 0.66
CA ASN A 857 -8.78 11.44 0.56
C ASN A 857 -9.11 11.95 -0.86
N PRO A 858 -10.30 12.56 -1.06
CA PRO A 858 -10.69 13.13 -2.35
C PRO A 858 -9.92 14.40 -2.72
N MET A 859 -9.15 15.00 -1.79
CA MET A 859 -8.33 16.20 -2.03
C MET A 859 -6.91 15.86 -2.57
N GLY A 860 -6.68 14.63 -3.03
CA GLY A 860 -5.45 14.25 -3.71
C GLY A 860 -5.33 14.94 -5.07
N GLY A 861 -4.28 15.74 -5.25
CA GLY A 861 -4.04 16.53 -6.47
C GLY A 861 -3.04 15.90 -7.43
N ARG A 862 -3.06 16.38 -8.67
CA ARG A 862 -2.39 15.79 -9.84
C ARG A 862 -1.34 16.69 -10.50
N THR A 863 -1.35 17.99 -10.23
CA THR A 863 -0.37 18.96 -10.75
C THR A 863 0.54 19.47 -9.63
N TYR A 864 1.57 20.25 -9.95
CA TYR A 864 2.55 20.71 -8.96
C TYR A 864 1.88 21.50 -7.81
N PRO A 865 2.34 21.36 -6.54
CA PRO A 865 3.45 20.52 -6.08
C PRO A 865 3.05 19.06 -5.80
N LEU A 866 1.76 18.70 -5.89
CA LEU A 866 1.32 17.33 -5.65
C LEU A 866 1.75 16.37 -6.79
N GLU A 867 2.06 16.92 -7.97
CA GLU A 867 2.80 16.37 -9.13
C GLU A 867 2.57 14.89 -9.45
N GLY A 868 1.50 14.62 -10.19
CA GLY A 868 1.40 13.45 -11.07
C GLY A 868 1.85 13.82 -12.49
N THR A 869 1.49 12.98 -13.46
CA THR A 869 1.78 13.23 -14.88
C THR A 869 0.52 13.06 -15.72
N GLY A 870 0.27 13.98 -16.66
CA GLY A 870 -0.80 13.90 -17.65
C GLY A 870 -0.29 13.65 -19.08
N VAL A 871 -0.93 12.75 -19.82
CA VAL A 871 -0.73 12.53 -21.26
C VAL A 871 -2.06 12.33 -22.00
N LEU A 872 -2.01 12.47 -23.33
CA LEU A 872 -3.14 12.24 -24.21
C LEU A 872 -3.11 10.80 -24.74
N LEU A 873 -4.24 10.08 -24.64
CA LEU A 873 -4.39 8.72 -25.18
C LEU A 873 -4.35 8.74 -26.73
N PRO A 874 -3.98 7.61 -27.39
CA PRO A 874 -3.76 7.61 -28.83
C PRO A 874 -5.04 7.90 -29.62
N GLN A 875 -4.99 8.84 -30.56
CA GLN A 875 -6.04 9.01 -31.56
C GLN A 875 -5.72 8.22 -32.83
N LYS A 876 -6.69 7.45 -33.32
CA LYS A 876 -6.51 6.47 -34.40
C LYS A 876 -7.47 6.75 -35.55
N ALA A 877 -6.98 6.72 -36.79
CA ALA A 877 -7.82 6.91 -37.97
C ALA A 877 -8.98 5.89 -37.98
N PRO A 878 -10.23 6.28 -38.29
CA PRO A 878 -10.67 7.56 -38.88
C PRO A 878 -11.01 8.68 -37.87
N TYR A 879 -10.45 8.65 -36.66
CA TYR A 879 -10.54 9.73 -35.65
C TYR A 879 -11.94 10.05 -35.13
N THR A 880 -12.88 9.10 -35.23
CA THR A 880 -14.28 9.26 -34.79
C THR A 880 -14.50 9.09 -33.28
N ALA A 881 -13.46 8.74 -32.52
CA ALA A 881 -13.53 8.60 -31.07
C ALA A 881 -13.10 9.91 -30.38
N PRO A 882 -13.75 10.30 -29.26
CA PRO A 882 -13.32 11.46 -28.49
C PRO A 882 -11.88 11.27 -27.98
N LEU A 883 -11.15 12.37 -27.82
CA LEU A 883 -9.79 12.33 -27.25
C LEU A 883 -9.87 11.91 -25.78
N GLY A 884 -9.10 10.90 -25.40
CA GLY A 884 -8.95 10.48 -24.01
C GLY A 884 -7.74 11.15 -23.36
N ILE A 885 -7.85 11.45 -22.07
CA ILE A 885 -6.77 11.95 -21.21
C ILE A 885 -6.42 10.85 -20.21
N LEU A 886 -5.14 10.66 -19.93
CA LEU A 886 -4.61 9.77 -18.90
C LEU A 886 -3.78 10.58 -17.91
N ILE A 887 -4.12 10.51 -16.62
CA ILE A 887 -3.37 11.15 -15.54
C ILE A 887 -2.95 10.09 -14.52
N CYS A 888 -1.67 9.99 -14.20
CA CYS A 888 -1.12 8.99 -13.29
C CYS A 888 -0.41 9.65 -12.10
N GLY A 889 -0.53 9.05 -10.91
CA GLY A 889 0.16 9.53 -9.72
C GLY A 889 -0.33 10.89 -9.24
N GLY A 890 0.49 11.54 -8.41
CA GLY A 890 0.14 12.74 -7.66
C GLY A 890 0.27 12.50 -6.16
N SER A 891 -0.26 13.40 -5.34
CA SER A 891 -0.11 13.32 -3.88
C SER A 891 -1.27 13.99 -3.14
N THR A 892 -1.28 13.84 -1.82
CA THR A 892 -2.27 14.42 -0.91
C THR A 892 -1.65 15.54 -0.08
N GLU A 893 -2.43 16.55 0.27
CA GLU A 893 -1.98 17.61 1.17
C GLU A 893 -1.65 17.08 2.57
N GLY A 894 -0.84 17.83 3.33
CA GLY A 894 -0.50 17.51 4.72
C GLY A 894 0.51 16.37 4.83
N VAL A 895 0.03 15.13 4.97
CA VAL A 895 0.90 13.94 5.15
C VAL A 895 1.54 13.44 3.85
N ALA A 896 1.32 14.12 2.72
CA ALA A 896 2.05 13.91 1.47
C ALA A 896 2.04 12.45 0.98
N THR A 897 0.92 11.73 1.16
CA THR A 897 0.83 10.34 0.69
C THR A 897 0.60 10.35 -0.82
N ALA A 898 1.57 9.80 -1.56
CA ALA A 898 1.51 9.72 -3.01
C ALA A 898 0.40 8.78 -3.49
N ILE A 899 -0.20 9.08 -4.63
CA ILE A 899 -1.37 8.40 -5.18
C ILE A 899 -0.94 7.12 -5.92
N ASP A 900 -1.68 6.02 -5.74
CA ASP A 900 -1.41 4.71 -6.34
C ASP A 900 -2.38 4.33 -7.47
N ASN A 901 -2.89 5.32 -8.19
CA ASN A 901 -3.77 5.09 -9.33
C ASN A 901 -3.50 6.04 -10.51
N CYS A 902 -3.82 5.54 -11.69
CA CYS A 902 -4.07 6.33 -12.88
C CYS A 902 -5.58 6.55 -13.03
N VAL A 903 -5.96 7.63 -13.69
CA VAL A 903 -7.35 7.95 -14.03
C VAL A 903 -7.43 8.35 -15.50
N THR A 904 -8.51 7.94 -16.17
CA THR A 904 -8.78 8.30 -17.56
C THR A 904 -10.15 8.96 -17.72
N ILE A 905 -10.26 9.93 -18.62
CA ILE A 905 -11.52 10.59 -18.98
C ILE A 905 -11.55 10.85 -20.49
N TYR A 906 -12.76 10.96 -21.03
CA TYR A 906 -12.99 11.47 -22.39
C TYR A 906 -13.77 12.78 -22.26
N PRO A 907 -13.11 13.96 -22.24
CA PRO A 907 -13.73 15.23 -21.86
C PRO A 907 -14.93 15.64 -22.72
N GLU A 908 -14.93 15.25 -24.00
CA GLU A 908 -16.01 15.56 -24.96
C GLU A 908 -16.99 14.40 -25.16
N ALA A 909 -16.97 13.39 -24.28
CA ALA A 909 -18.05 12.40 -24.22
C ALA A 909 -19.35 13.06 -23.73
N PRO A 910 -20.54 12.55 -24.12
CA PRO A 910 -21.83 13.12 -23.68
C PRO A 910 -22.00 13.18 -22.16
N GLU A 911 -21.47 12.18 -21.45
CA GLU A 911 -21.38 12.11 -19.99
C GLU A 911 -19.91 11.78 -19.65
N PRO A 912 -19.06 12.76 -19.34
CA PRO A 912 -17.63 12.54 -19.13
C PRO A 912 -17.34 12.07 -17.69
N GLU A 913 -16.91 10.82 -17.54
CA GLU A 913 -16.61 10.19 -16.25
C GLU A 913 -15.12 9.80 -16.11
N TRP A 914 -14.60 9.81 -14.87
CA TRP A 914 -13.26 9.32 -14.56
C TRP A 914 -13.25 7.81 -14.30
N VAL A 915 -12.47 7.06 -15.08
CA VAL A 915 -12.21 5.63 -14.85
C VAL A 915 -10.88 5.47 -14.11
N ILE A 916 -10.91 4.85 -12.93
CA ILE A 916 -9.74 4.63 -12.05
C ILE A 916 -9.08 3.27 -12.38
N GLU A 917 -7.74 3.24 -12.43
CA GLU A 917 -6.93 2.02 -12.57
C GLU A 917 -5.79 2.02 -11.53
N ARG A 918 -5.70 0.99 -10.67
CA ARG A 918 -4.61 0.85 -9.67
C ARG A 918 -3.24 0.68 -10.32
N MET A 919 -2.25 1.42 -9.82
CA MET A 919 -0.84 1.25 -10.14
C MET A 919 -0.16 0.25 -9.19
N PRO A 920 0.88 -0.48 -9.65
CA PRO A 920 1.69 -1.37 -8.80
C PRO A 920 2.47 -0.68 -7.67
N SER A 921 2.61 0.65 -7.73
CA SER A 921 3.25 1.46 -6.69
C SER A 921 2.64 2.86 -6.65
N ARG A 922 2.72 3.52 -5.48
CA ARG A 922 2.44 4.96 -5.33
C ARG A 922 3.47 5.77 -6.11
N ARG A 923 3.04 6.83 -6.81
CA ARG A 923 3.95 7.71 -7.58
C ARG A 923 3.60 9.19 -7.45
N VAL A 924 4.60 9.98 -7.10
CA VAL A 924 4.65 11.45 -7.19
C VAL A 924 5.93 11.84 -7.96
N MET A 925 5.90 12.90 -8.76
CA MET A 925 6.96 13.29 -9.73
C MET A 925 7.32 12.18 -10.72
N SER A 926 6.33 11.46 -11.24
CA SER A 926 6.56 10.55 -12.37
C SER A 926 6.89 11.31 -13.66
N CYS A 927 7.40 10.60 -14.66
CA CYS A 927 7.41 11.06 -16.05
C CYS A 927 6.65 10.05 -16.93
N MET A 928 6.11 10.50 -18.06
CA MET A 928 5.38 9.64 -19.01
C MET A 928 5.80 9.90 -20.46
N ALA A 929 6.54 8.98 -21.06
CA ALA A 929 6.98 9.07 -22.45
C ALA A 929 6.06 8.23 -23.37
N PRO A 930 5.44 8.81 -24.42
CA PRO A 930 4.68 8.04 -25.39
C PRO A 930 5.62 7.22 -26.29
N LEU A 931 5.27 5.97 -26.59
CA LEU A 931 6.11 5.04 -27.34
C LEU A 931 5.59 4.85 -28.79
N PRO A 932 6.46 4.50 -29.75
CA PRO A 932 6.09 4.31 -31.15
C PRO A 932 5.03 3.22 -31.38
N ASP A 933 4.87 2.26 -30.48
CA ASP A 933 3.85 1.21 -30.57
C ASP A 933 2.47 1.64 -30.04
N GLY A 934 2.33 2.88 -29.56
CA GLY A 934 1.09 3.43 -28.98
C GLY A 934 0.92 3.16 -27.49
N THR A 935 1.91 2.55 -26.83
CA THR A 935 1.97 2.42 -25.37
C THR A 935 2.70 3.60 -24.72
N TYR A 936 2.73 3.67 -23.39
CA TYR A 936 3.40 4.75 -22.65
C TYR A 936 4.33 4.16 -21.59
N LEU A 937 5.57 4.64 -21.52
CA LEU A 937 6.46 4.37 -20.39
C LEU A 937 6.14 5.33 -19.25
N ILE A 938 5.85 4.81 -18.06
CA ILE A 938 5.77 5.58 -16.81
C ILE A 938 7.01 5.24 -15.98
N ASN A 939 7.84 6.23 -15.69
CA ASN A 939 9.08 6.05 -14.93
C ASN A 939 9.25 7.16 -13.89
N ASN A 940 10.39 7.12 -13.19
CA ASN A 940 10.81 8.10 -12.19
C ASN A 940 9.82 8.23 -10.99
N GLY A 941 10.08 9.21 -10.14
CA GLY A 941 9.23 9.62 -9.03
C GLY A 941 9.50 8.90 -7.71
N ALA A 942 8.68 9.21 -6.71
CA ALA A 942 8.78 8.73 -5.33
C ALA A 942 7.48 8.06 -4.85
N GLN A 943 7.54 7.25 -3.80
CA GLN A 943 6.36 6.58 -3.23
C GLN A 943 5.72 7.35 -2.07
N GLN A 944 6.34 8.44 -1.63
CA GLN A 944 5.92 9.33 -0.55
C GLN A 944 6.44 10.73 -0.82
N GLY A 945 5.66 11.76 -0.46
CA GLY A 945 6.07 13.17 -0.55
C GLY A 945 5.30 13.99 -1.57
N VAL A 946 5.87 15.16 -1.87
CA VAL A 946 5.43 16.11 -2.89
C VAL A 946 6.64 16.58 -3.70
N ALA A 947 6.41 17.24 -4.82
CA ALA A 947 7.45 17.88 -5.60
C ALA A 947 8.09 19.04 -4.85
N GLY A 948 9.40 19.21 -5.03
CA GLY A 948 10.22 20.18 -4.32
C GLY A 948 11.49 19.58 -3.71
N PHE A 949 12.43 20.44 -3.32
CA PHE A 949 13.71 20.03 -2.73
C PHE A 949 13.53 19.39 -1.35
N GLY A 950 13.98 18.14 -1.20
CA GLY A 950 13.91 17.39 0.05
C GLY A 950 12.50 17.02 0.52
N LEU A 951 11.49 17.10 -0.36
CA LEU A 951 10.07 16.90 0.01
C LEU A 951 9.52 15.50 -0.32
N ALA A 952 10.38 14.57 -0.76
CA ALA A 952 9.97 13.24 -1.18
C ALA A 952 10.97 12.13 -0.84
N GLU A 953 10.44 10.94 -0.60
CA GLU A 953 11.17 9.77 -0.09
C GLU A 953 10.76 8.48 -0.80
N PHE A 954 11.60 7.45 -0.72
CA PHE A 954 11.40 6.13 -1.32
C PHE A 954 11.26 6.19 -2.86
N PRO A 955 12.36 6.37 -3.62
CA PRO A 955 12.32 6.45 -5.08
C PRO A 955 11.68 5.21 -5.72
N ASN A 956 10.89 5.43 -6.78
CA ASN A 956 10.42 4.37 -7.65
C ASN A 956 11.54 3.96 -8.62
N LEU A 957 12.11 2.77 -8.42
CA LEU A 957 13.18 2.24 -9.27
C LEU A 957 12.66 1.42 -10.45
N ASN A 958 11.43 0.91 -10.38
CA ASN A 958 10.77 0.21 -11.48
C ASN A 958 10.05 1.19 -12.42
N ALA A 959 10.16 0.96 -13.73
CA ALA A 959 9.28 1.57 -14.70
C ALA A 959 8.04 0.70 -14.96
N LEU A 960 7.02 1.31 -15.55
CA LEU A 960 5.77 0.69 -15.97
C LEU A 960 5.55 0.94 -17.45
N ILE A 961 4.94 -0.01 -18.17
CA ILE A 961 4.35 0.25 -19.49
C ILE A 961 2.82 0.21 -19.35
N TYR A 962 2.16 1.29 -19.78
CA TYR A 962 0.71 1.39 -19.90
C TYR A 962 0.29 1.15 -21.35
N ASP A 963 -0.55 0.13 -21.56
CA ASP A 963 -1.09 -0.28 -22.84
C ASP A 963 -2.58 0.04 -22.94
N PRO A 964 -2.99 1.10 -23.66
CA PRO A 964 -4.38 1.57 -23.69
C PRO A 964 -5.35 0.61 -24.40
N GLU A 965 -4.85 -0.28 -25.28
CA GLU A 965 -5.67 -1.22 -26.05
C GLU A 965 -6.05 -2.47 -25.21
N LYS A 966 -5.41 -2.68 -24.05
CA LYS A 966 -5.83 -3.71 -23.07
C LYS A 966 -7.08 -3.31 -22.28
N ARG A 967 -7.72 -4.31 -21.66
CA ARG A 967 -8.84 -4.11 -20.71
C ARG A 967 -8.40 -3.22 -19.54
N VAL A 968 -9.25 -2.28 -19.14
CA VAL A 968 -9.17 -1.52 -17.88
C VAL A 968 -8.81 -2.45 -16.71
N GLY A 969 -7.82 -2.04 -15.91
CA GLY A 969 -7.23 -2.82 -14.80
C GLY A 969 -6.10 -3.76 -15.22
N ALA A 970 -5.98 -4.12 -16.50
CA ALA A 970 -4.95 -5.01 -17.04
C ALA A 970 -3.96 -4.29 -17.97
N ARG A 971 -3.98 -2.96 -18.00
CA ARG A 971 -3.16 -2.12 -18.90
C ARG A 971 -1.71 -1.96 -18.47
N ILE A 972 -1.41 -2.16 -17.19
CA ILE A 972 -0.09 -1.88 -16.62
C ILE A 972 0.78 -3.14 -16.55
N THR A 973 1.98 -3.05 -17.12
CA THR A 973 3.06 -4.04 -16.99
C THR A 973 4.21 -3.41 -16.21
N VAL A 974 4.70 -4.07 -15.16
CA VAL A 974 5.95 -3.65 -14.48
C VAL A 974 7.12 -4.15 -15.30
N VAL A 975 8.00 -3.23 -15.70
CA VAL A 975 9.13 -3.50 -16.60
C VAL A 975 10.46 -3.28 -15.85
N ALA A 976 11.60 -3.24 -16.56
CA ALA A 976 12.92 -3.24 -15.93
C ALA A 976 13.12 -2.08 -14.92
N ASN A 977 14.04 -2.31 -13.97
CA ASN A 977 14.40 -1.36 -12.93
C ASN A 977 15.67 -0.59 -13.31
N THR A 978 15.74 0.69 -12.93
CA THR A 978 17.01 1.43 -12.84
C THR A 978 17.63 1.24 -11.46
N THR A 979 18.92 1.58 -11.34
CA THR A 979 19.63 1.73 -10.05
C THR A 979 19.82 3.19 -9.65
N ILE A 980 19.27 4.12 -10.43
CA ILE A 980 19.39 5.56 -10.24
C ILE A 980 18.06 6.13 -9.72
N ALA A 981 18.11 6.86 -8.60
CA ALA A 981 16.95 7.56 -8.08
C ALA A 981 16.66 8.81 -8.94
N ARG A 982 15.61 8.71 -9.77
CA ARG A 982 15.10 9.81 -10.60
C ARG A 982 13.91 10.46 -9.88
N LEU A 983 14.17 11.55 -9.16
CA LEU A 983 13.23 12.26 -8.29
C LEU A 983 12.88 13.63 -8.91
N TYR A 984 12.76 14.68 -8.09
CA TYR A 984 12.39 16.02 -8.51
C TYR A 984 13.33 16.62 -9.58
N HIS A 985 12.77 17.19 -10.65
CA HIS A 985 13.49 17.56 -11.89
C HIS A 985 14.15 16.39 -12.63
N SER A 986 13.57 15.18 -12.55
CA SER A 986 13.89 14.14 -13.53
C SER A 986 12.98 14.26 -14.74
N GLU A 987 13.49 13.87 -15.91
CA GLU A 987 12.83 14.09 -17.20
C GLU A 987 12.81 12.81 -18.04
N SER A 988 11.85 12.70 -18.96
CA SER A 988 11.80 11.57 -19.88
C SER A 988 11.16 11.91 -21.24
N ILE A 989 11.88 11.62 -22.33
CA ILE A 989 11.40 11.83 -23.71
C ILE A 989 11.75 10.64 -24.61
N THR A 990 10.90 10.35 -25.59
CA THR A 990 11.19 9.36 -26.64
C THR A 990 12.09 9.97 -27.71
N LEU A 991 13.08 9.21 -28.19
CA LEU A 991 14.05 9.62 -29.21
C LEU A 991 13.69 9.05 -30.59
N LEU A 992 14.20 9.64 -31.67
CA LEU A 992 14.03 9.12 -33.04
C LEU A 992 14.48 7.66 -33.23
N ASP A 993 15.42 7.16 -32.42
CA ASP A 993 15.82 5.75 -32.47
C ASP A 993 14.86 4.79 -31.73
N GLY A 994 13.81 5.31 -31.10
CA GLY A 994 12.79 4.57 -30.37
C GLY A 994 13.17 4.20 -28.93
N ARG A 995 14.33 4.62 -28.42
CA ARG A 995 14.64 4.57 -26.98
C ARG A 995 13.96 5.72 -26.25
N VAL A 996 13.84 5.60 -24.94
CA VAL A 996 13.42 6.70 -24.07
C VAL A 996 14.63 7.23 -23.32
N LEU A 997 14.93 8.52 -23.47
CA LEU A 997 15.96 9.21 -22.70
C LEU A 997 15.46 9.46 -21.27
N VAL A 998 16.35 9.32 -20.29
CA VAL A 998 16.06 9.57 -18.87
C VAL A 998 17.18 10.40 -18.24
N THR A 999 16.82 11.57 -17.72
CA THR A 999 17.77 12.58 -17.22
C THR A 999 17.29 13.24 -15.92
N GLY A 1000 18.09 14.12 -15.31
CA GLY A 1000 17.84 14.66 -13.98
C GLY A 1000 17.95 13.58 -12.89
N SER A 1001 17.84 13.82 -11.59
CA SER A 1001 17.24 14.90 -10.82
C SER A 1001 18.24 15.64 -9.92
N ASP A 1002 17.86 16.79 -9.37
CA ASP A 1002 18.51 17.39 -8.19
C ASP A 1002 17.57 17.44 -6.97
N PRO A 1003 17.33 16.31 -6.27
CA PRO A 1003 16.36 16.24 -5.18
C PRO A 1003 16.74 17.11 -3.96
N GLN A 1004 18.03 17.40 -3.77
CA GLN A 1004 18.56 18.21 -2.65
C GLN A 1004 18.13 17.72 -1.25
N ASP A 1005 17.86 16.42 -1.12
CA ASP A 1005 17.46 15.74 0.13
C ASP A 1005 18.63 15.38 1.06
N GLY A 1006 19.86 15.39 0.56
CA GLY A 1006 21.05 14.94 1.29
C GLY A 1006 21.20 13.42 1.39
N VAL A 1007 20.35 12.65 0.70
CA VAL A 1007 20.30 11.19 0.69
C VAL A 1007 20.60 10.66 -0.71
N ASN A 1008 19.91 11.17 -1.72
CA ASN A 1008 20.09 10.79 -3.12
C ASN A 1008 21.04 11.79 -3.81
N PRO A 1009 22.00 11.31 -4.64
CA PRO A 1009 22.89 12.18 -5.39
C PRO A 1009 22.13 13.02 -6.42
N GLN A 1010 22.69 14.18 -6.80
CA GLN A 1010 22.22 14.91 -7.98
C GLN A 1010 22.75 14.22 -9.25
N GLU A 1011 21.87 13.96 -10.22
CA GLU A 1011 22.14 13.01 -11.30
C GLU A 1011 22.53 13.67 -12.63
N TYR A 1012 23.83 13.84 -12.80
CA TYR A 1012 24.48 14.16 -14.08
C TYR A 1012 24.53 12.96 -15.04
N ARG A 1013 24.12 11.76 -14.62
CA ARG A 1013 24.18 10.54 -15.45
C ARG A 1013 22.98 10.47 -16.38
N VAL A 1014 23.23 10.35 -17.68
CA VAL A 1014 22.16 10.20 -18.68
C VAL A 1014 21.95 8.72 -18.96
N GLU A 1015 20.73 8.23 -18.70
CA GLU A 1015 20.32 6.87 -19.05
C GLU A 1015 19.41 6.89 -20.29
N VAL A 1016 19.29 5.72 -20.92
CA VAL A 1016 18.18 5.39 -21.80
C VAL A 1016 17.48 4.14 -21.27
N PHE A 1017 16.16 4.11 -21.41
CA PHE A 1017 15.38 2.89 -21.35
C PHE A 1017 15.17 2.37 -22.78
N ASN A 1018 15.49 1.10 -23.01
CA ASN A 1018 15.23 0.37 -24.25
C ASN A 1018 13.92 -0.42 -24.10
N PRO A 1019 12.82 -0.02 -24.76
CA PRO A 1019 11.55 -0.71 -24.59
C PRO A 1019 11.53 -2.10 -25.23
N PRO A 1020 10.56 -2.96 -24.87
CA PRO A 1020 10.49 -4.35 -25.33
C PRO A 1020 10.59 -4.55 -26.86
N TYR A 1021 10.09 -3.61 -27.66
CA TYR A 1021 10.23 -3.70 -29.12
C TYR A 1021 11.69 -3.63 -29.61
N LEU A 1022 12.60 -2.98 -28.88
CA LEU A 1022 14.04 -2.96 -29.19
C LEU A 1022 14.78 -4.18 -28.64
N THR A 1023 14.36 -4.70 -27.48
CA THR A 1023 15.03 -5.83 -26.81
C THR A 1023 14.50 -7.20 -27.26
N SER A 1024 13.39 -7.25 -28.00
CA SER A 1024 12.77 -8.50 -28.50
C SER A 1024 13.64 -9.34 -29.44
N GLY A 1025 14.76 -8.80 -29.95
CA GLY A 1025 15.63 -9.46 -30.93
C GLY A 1025 15.07 -9.52 -32.36
N LYS A 1026 13.88 -8.97 -32.58
CA LYS A 1026 13.27 -8.87 -33.92
C LYS A 1026 14.00 -7.83 -34.80
N PRO A 1027 14.13 -8.07 -36.12
CA PRO A 1027 14.77 -7.12 -37.02
C PRO A 1027 13.95 -5.83 -37.15
N ARG A 1028 14.62 -4.67 -37.07
CA ARG A 1028 13.99 -3.36 -37.28
C ARG A 1028 13.80 -3.07 -38.77
N PRO A 1029 12.65 -2.52 -39.21
CA PRO A 1029 12.47 -2.06 -40.58
C PRO A 1029 13.31 -0.80 -40.85
N THR A 1030 13.47 -0.47 -42.13
CA THR A 1030 14.00 0.82 -42.61
C THR A 1030 13.07 1.38 -43.67
N PHE A 1031 13.07 2.70 -43.84
CA PHE A 1031 12.25 3.36 -44.87
C PHE A 1031 12.94 4.62 -45.41
N THR A 1032 12.44 5.11 -46.55
CA THR A 1032 12.75 6.44 -47.08
C THR A 1032 11.47 7.26 -47.23
N LEU A 1033 11.53 8.51 -46.79
CA LEU A 1033 10.45 9.49 -46.84
C LEU A 1033 11.01 10.79 -47.41
N ALA A 1034 10.40 11.28 -48.51
CA ALA A 1034 10.86 12.46 -49.23
C ALA A 1034 10.14 13.75 -48.78
N ASN A 1035 8.80 13.75 -48.71
CA ASN A 1035 8.05 14.88 -48.14
C ASN A 1035 8.05 14.79 -46.60
N ARG A 1036 8.42 15.88 -45.93
CA ARG A 1036 8.41 16.02 -44.47
C ARG A 1036 7.63 17.26 -43.99
N ASP A 1037 6.96 17.98 -44.89
CA ASP A 1037 6.14 19.15 -44.58
C ASP A 1037 4.76 18.88 -45.19
N TRP A 1038 3.78 18.55 -44.35
CA TRP A 1038 2.52 17.93 -44.77
C TRP A 1038 1.33 18.87 -44.54
N ASP A 1039 0.49 18.98 -45.56
CA ASP A 1039 -0.85 19.53 -45.39
C ASP A 1039 -1.75 18.50 -44.66
N TYR A 1040 -2.82 18.98 -44.03
CA TYR A 1040 -3.86 18.11 -43.47
C TYR A 1040 -4.55 17.28 -44.57
N ASP A 1041 -4.96 16.05 -44.25
CA ASP A 1041 -5.48 15.03 -45.19
C ASP A 1041 -4.55 14.67 -46.37
N GLU A 1042 -3.29 15.14 -46.42
CA GLU A 1042 -2.35 14.82 -47.50
C GLU A 1042 -2.02 13.31 -47.53
N SER A 1043 -2.02 12.71 -48.72
CA SER A 1043 -1.61 11.32 -48.95
C SER A 1043 -0.12 11.23 -49.26
N ILE A 1044 0.68 10.88 -48.25
CA ILE A 1044 2.13 10.85 -48.31
C ILE A 1044 2.65 9.47 -48.68
N THR A 1045 3.58 9.40 -49.62
CA THR A 1045 4.24 8.14 -50.02
C THR A 1045 5.60 7.96 -49.33
N PHE A 1046 5.86 6.75 -48.85
CA PHE A 1046 7.16 6.31 -48.35
C PHE A 1046 7.51 4.92 -48.90
N THR A 1047 8.80 4.57 -48.91
CA THR A 1047 9.27 3.27 -49.42
C THR A 1047 9.99 2.50 -48.32
N LEU A 1048 9.59 1.25 -48.08
CA LEU A 1048 10.29 0.32 -47.19
C LEU A 1048 11.61 -0.14 -47.81
N GLY A 1049 12.67 -0.21 -47.00
CA GLY A 1049 13.98 -0.74 -47.43
C GLY A 1049 14.00 -2.25 -47.66
N SER A 1050 13.03 -2.99 -47.09
CA SER A 1050 12.83 -4.42 -47.27
C SER A 1050 11.36 -4.80 -47.09
N ALA A 1051 10.97 -6.01 -47.50
CA ALA A 1051 9.61 -6.50 -47.24
C ALA A 1051 9.38 -6.64 -45.72
N PRO A 1052 8.15 -6.45 -45.22
CA PRO A 1052 7.80 -6.70 -43.82
C PRO A 1052 8.07 -8.16 -43.43
N VAL A 1053 8.63 -8.38 -42.24
CA VAL A 1053 9.00 -9.72 -41.74
C VAL A 1053 8.42 -10.03 -40.35
N ASN A 1054 7.96 -9.01 -39.61
CA ASN A 1054 7.43 -9.16 -38.25
C ASN A 1054 5.90 -9.16 -38.21
N GLY A 1055 5.23 -8.44 -39.12
CA GLY A 1055 3.77 -8.42 -39.18
C GLY A 1055 3.20 -7.41 -40.18
N ALA A 1056 2.06 -6.82 -39.83
CA ALA A 1056 1.48 -5.71 -40.58
C ALA A 1056 2.31 -4.43 -40.37
N ILE A 1057 2.34 -3.57 -41.40
CA ILE A 1057 2.90 -2.23 -41.28
C ILE A 1057 1.89 -1.32 -40.60
N SER A 1058 2.35 -0.59 -39.58
CA SER A 1058 1.63 0.55 -39.00
C SER A 1058 2.52 1.80 -39.01
N VAL A 1059 1.91 2.95 -38.80
CA VAL A 1059 2.58 4.24 -38.63
C VAL A 1059 2.12 4.86 -37.32
N THR A 1060 3.05 5.52 -36.64
CA THR A 1060 2.78 6.33 -35.45
C THR A 1060 3.45 7.70 -35.60
N LEU A 1061 2.72 8.74 -35.22
CA LEU A 1061 3.20 10.12 -35.10
C LEU A 1061 3.20 10.48 -33.61
N LEU A 1062 4.37 10.81 -33.07
CA LEU A 1062 4.52 11.32 -31.70
C LEU A 1062 4.85 12.81 -31.73
N GLY A 1063 4.09 13.65 -31.02
CA GLY A 1063 4.35 15.09 -30.96
C GLY A 1063 5.72 15.42 -30.36
N GLY A 1064 6.34 16.51 -30.81
CA GLY A 1064 7.59 17.01 -30.26
C GLY A 1064 7.43 17.46 -28.81
N VAL A 1065 8.06 16.75 -27.88
CA VAL A 1065 7.90 16.96 -26.43
C VAL A 1065 9.01 17.83 -25.84
N SER A 1066 8.62 18.77 -24.99
CA SER A 1066 9.45 19.34 -23.93
C SER A 1066 9.10 18.69 -22.60
N SER A 1067 10.05 17.96 -22.01
CA SER A 1067 9.91 17.41 -20.66
C SER A 1067 10.44 18.42 -19.65
N THR A 1068 9.64 18.76 -18.64
CA THR A 1068 10.09 19.48 -17.44
C THR A 1068 9.19 19.14 -16.25
N HIS A 1069 9.72 18.87 -15.05
CA HIS A 1069 8.93 18.70 -13.80
C HIS A 1069 7.76 17.72 -13.95
N GLY A 1070 8.04 16.52 -14.47
CA GLY A 1070 7.01 15.49 -14.71
C GLY A 1070 5.99 15.81 -15.82
N ASN A 1071 6.08 16.96 -16.47
CA ASN A 1071 5.20 17.38 -17.58
C ASN A 1071 5.82 17.04 -18.94
N SER A 1072 4.97 16.74 -19.93
CA SER A 1072 5.39 16.46 -21.31
C SER A 1072 4.65 17.37 -22.29
N MET A 1073 5.04 18.65 -22.33
CA MET A 1073 4.39 19.68 -23.14
C MET A 1073 4.61 19.42 -24.62
N GLY A 1074 3.56 19.54 -25.43
CA GLY A 1074 3.56 19.16 -26.86
C GLY A 1074 3.26 17.68 -27.14
N THR A 1075 3.03 16.85 -26.11
CA THR A 1075 2.72 15.43 -26.30
C THR A 1075 1.42 15.21 -27.09
N ARG A 1076 1.47 14.30 -28.06
CA ARG A 1076 0.35 13.86 -28.89
C ARG A 1076 0.70 12.49 -29.46
N THR A 1077 -0.21 11.52 -29.45
CA THR A 1077 0.02 10.20 -30.07
C THR A 1077 -1.05 9.97 -31.12
N ILE A 1078 -0.64 9.87 -32.39
CA ILE A 1078 -1.57 9.73 -33.52
C ILE A 1078 -1.20 8.50 -34.36
N LEU A 1079 -2.20 7.68 -34.66
CA LEU A 1079 -2.10 6.44 -35.43
C LEU A 1079 -2.86 6.60 -36.77
N PRO A 1080 -2.20 7.16 -37.81
CA PRO A 1080 -2.82 7.37 -39.11
C PRO A 1080 -3.08 6.08 -39.90
N SER A 1081 -3.96 6.17 -40.90
CA SER A 1081 -4.20 5.08 -41.84
C SER A 1081 -2.99 4.92 -42.78
N VAL A 1082 -2.54 3.68 -42.94
CA VAL A 1082 -1.45 3.31 -43.85
C VAL A 1082 -1.86 2.13 -44.72
N SER A 1083 -1.42 2.13 -45.98
CA SER A 1083 -1.59 1.02 -46.92
C SER A 1083 -0.28 0.77 -47.67
N CYS A 1084 0.03 -0.48 -47.99
CA CYS A 1084 1.27 -0.85 -48.66
C CYS A 1084 1.02 -1.83 -49.82
N SER A 1085 1.74 -1.64 -50.92
CA SER A 1085 1.74 -2.51 -52.10
C SER A 1085 3.19 -2.89 -52.43
N GLY A 1086 3.65 -4.03 -51.90
CA GLY A 1086 5.06 -4.41 -51.93
C GLY A 1086 5.87 -3.52 -50.98
N LEU A 1087 6.86 -2.79 -51.51
CA LEU A 1087 7.69 -1.86 -50.74
C LEU A 1087 7.14 -0.43 -50.71
N ALA A 1088 6.23 -0.08 -51.62
CA ALA A 1088 5.65 1.26 -51.67
C ALA A 1088 4.46 1.33 -50.71
N CYS A 1089 4.46 2.32 -49.82
CA CYS A 1089 3.40 2.57 -48.86
C CYS A 1089 2.88 4.01 -48.98
N THR A 1090 1.61 4.19 -48.64
CA THR A 1090 0.94 5.49 -48.54
C THR A 1090 0.32 5.62 -47.15
N VAL A 1091 0.63 6.71 -46.46
CA VAL A 1091 0.00 7.14 -45.21
C VAL A 1091 -0.84 8.38 -45.47
N THR A 1092 -1.96 8.53 -44.76
CA THR A 1092 -2.77 9.77 -44.81
C THR A 1092 -2.44 10.61 -43.59
N ALA A 1093 -2.13 11.90 -43.79
CA ALA A 1093 -1.96 12.85 -42.70
C ALA A 1093 -3.27 13.00 -41.88
N PRO A 1094 -3.21 13.45 -40.62
CA PRO A 1094 -4.42 13.77 -39.85
C PRO A 1094 -5.28 14.86 -40.54
N PRO A 1095 -6.59 14.93 -40.24
CA PRO A 1095 -7.53 15.73 -41.04
C PRO A 1095 -7.57 17.23 -40.67
N ASP A 1096 -7.22 17.59 -39.44
CA ASP A 1096 -7.39 18.95 -38.93
C ASP A 1096 -6.56 19.24 -37.67
N ALA A 1097 -6.61 20.51 -37.24
CA ALA A 1097 -5.92 21.03 -36.06
C ALA A 1097 -6.55 20.63 -34.71
N GLY A 1098 -7.78 20.12 -34.69
CA GLY A 1098 -8.42 19.57 -33.48
C GLY A 1098 -7.89 18.18 -33.14
N ILE A 1099 -7.66 17.35 -34.15
CA ILE A 1099 -7.00 16.03 -34.05
C ILE A 1099 -5.48 16.17 -33.95
N CYS A 1100 -4.88 17.11 -34.68
CA CYS A 1100 -3.44 17.28 -34.82
C CYS A 1100 -3.07 18.77 -34.89
N PRO A 1101 -2.91 19.46 -33.74
CA PRO A 1101 -2.48 20.86 -33.72
C PRO A 1101 -1.20 21.05 -34.55
N PRO A 1102 -1.02 22.20 -35.24
CA PRO A 1102 0.14 22.44 -36.08
C PRO A 1102 1.44 22.21 -35.31
N GLY A 1103 2.39 21.47 -35.88
CA GLY A 1103 3.60 21.12 -35.14
C GLY A 1103 4.51 20.11 -35.83
N TRP A 1104 5.57 19.75 -35.10
CA TRP A 1104 6.53 18.72 -35.51
C TRP A 1104 6.27 17.42 -34.76
N PHE A 1105 6.31 16.32 -35.50
CA PHE A 1105 6.01 14.97 -35.03
C PHE A 1105 7.13 14.00 -35.43
N GLN A 1106 7.56 13.14 -34.52
CA GLN A 1106 8.38 11.97 -34.84
C GLN A 1106 7.52 10.96 -35.61
N PHE A 1107 7.83 10.74 -36.88
CA PHE A 1107 7.21 9.74 -37.73
C PHE A 1107 7.95 8.41 -37.62
N PHE A 1108 7.26 7.40 -37.10
CA PHE A 1108 7.73 6.02 -37.01
C PHE A 1108 6.95 5.12 -37.97
N VAL A 1109 7.68 4.31 -38.75
CA VAL A 1109 7.14 3.15 -39.45
C VAL A 1109 7.43 1.91 -38.60
N LEU A 1110 6.40 1.11 -38.32
CA LEU A 1110 6.52 -0.11 -37.53
C LEU A 1110 6.22 -1.33 -38.40
N ASP A 1111 7.00 -2.39 -38.27
CA ASP A 1111 6.73 -3.72 -38.81
C ASP A 1111 6.37 -4.65 -37.65
N GLY A 1112 5.10 -5.07 -37.55
CA GLY A 1112 4.62 -5.95 -36.49
C GLY A 1112 4.90 -5.44 -35.07
N GLY A 1113 4.84 -4.11 -34.87
CA GLY A 1113 5.15 -3.43 -33.60
C GLY A 1113 6.63 -3.08 -33.40
N ILE A 1114 7.51 -3.36 -34.36
CA ILE A 1114 8.94 -3.04 -34.27
C ILE A 1114 9.24 -1.76 -35.06
N PRO A 1115 9.63 -0.64 -34.41
CA PRO A 1115 9.84 0.63 -35.09
C PRO A 1115 11.17 0.68 -35.85
N ALA A 1116 11.14 1.29 -37.03
CA ALA A 1116 12.32 1.85 -37.68
C ALA A 1116 12.96 2.95 -36.82
N VAL A 1117 14.14 3.44 -37.22
CA VAL A 1117 14.58 4.78 -36.79
C VAL A 1117 13.69 5.79 -37.48
N GLY A 1118 13.01 6.63 -36.71
CA GLY A 1118 12.06 7.63 -37.19
C GLY A 1118 12.71 8.86 -37.81
N VAL A 1119 11.88 9.77 -38.30
CA VAL A 1119 12.27 11.12 -38.75
C VAL A 1119 11.25 12.14 -38.28
N TYR A 1120 11.64 13.39 -38.07
CA TYR A 1120 10.66 14.46 -37.86
C TYR A 1120 9.93 14.82 -39.16
N VAL A 1121 8.61 15.03 -39.04
CA VAL A 1121 7.72 15.61 -40.06
C VAL A 1121 6.92 16.76 -39.45
N ARG A 1122 6.66 17.79 -40.23
CA ARG A 1122 5.80 18.93 -39.88
C ARG A 1122 4.41 18.68 -40.45
N ILE A 1123 3.37 18.99 -39.68
CA ILE A 1123 1.97 18.82 -40.06
C ILE A 1123 1.22 20.12 -39.74
N GLY A 1124 0.39 20.59 -40.66
CA GLY A 1124 -0.48 21.76 -40.46
C GLY A 1124 0.17 23.13 -40.69
N GLY A 1125 1.43 23.17 -41.15
CA GLY A 1125 2.14 24.40 -41.48
C GLY A 1125 2.46 25.28 -40.27
N ASP A 1126 2.41 26.60 -40.45
CA ASP A 1126 2.60 27.62 -39.41
C ASP A 1126 1.54 28.73 -39.54
N PRO A 1127 0.29 28.45 -39.13
CA PRO A 1127 -0.84 29.37 -39.34
C PRO A 1127 -0.82 30.63 -38.46
N ALA A 1128 0.03 30.67 -37.43
CA ALA A 1128 0.24 31.86 -36.60
C ALA A 1128 1.43 32.73 -37.06
N GLU A 1129 2.06 32.39 -38.19
CA GLU A 1129 3.25 33.03 -38.74
C GLU A 1129 4.42 33.13 -37.74
N LEU A 1130 4.59 32.14 -36.87
CA LEU A 1130 5.65 32.12 -35.86
C LEU A 1130 7.03 32.24 -36.50
N GLY A 1131 7.26 31.67 -37.69
CA GLY A 1131 8.51 31.78 -38.43
C GLY A 1131 8.90 33.21 -38.82
N ASN A 1132 7.94 34.14 -38.85
CA ASN A 1132 8.17 35.58 -39.02
C ASN A 1132 8.32 36.33 -37.67
N TRP A 1133 8.05 35.66 -36.55
CA TRP A 1133 8.06 36.23 -35.20
C TRP A 1133 9.28 35.78 -34.37
N PRO A 1134 9.85 36.67 -33.54
CA PRO A 1134 9.54 38.10 -33.42
C PRO A 1134 10.31 38.95 -34.45
N ASP A 1135 9.63 39.92 -35.07
CA ASP A 1135 10.29 40.96 -35.87
C ASP A 1135 10.99 41.98 -34.95
N LYS A 1136 12.17 41.60 -34.45
CA LYS A 1136 12.96 42.32 -33.45
C LYS A 1136 14.46 42.12 -33.71
N SER A 1137 15.26 43.17 -33.52
CA SER A 1137 16.68 43.17 -33.92
C SER A 1137 17.59 42.19 -33.15
N SER A 1138 17.12 41.64 -32.03
CA SER A 1138 17.84 40.62 -31.24
C SER A 1138 17.47 39.18 -31.58
N PHE A 1139 16.64 38.96 -32.61
CA PHE A 1139 16.12 37.66 -33.00
C PHE A 1139 16.20 37.45 -34.52
N SER A 1140 16.36 36.20 -34.94
CA SER A 1140 16.53 35.79 -36.33
C SER A 1140 15.30 34.97 -36.78
N PRO A 1141 14.29 35.58 -37.43
CA PRO A 1141 13.13 34.85 -37.92
C PRO A 1141 13.54 33.86 -39.04
N PRO A 1142 13.23 32.55 -38.92
CA PRO A 1142 13.58 31.56 -39.94
C PRO A 1142 12.71 31.63 -41.22
N GLY A 1143 11.58 32.33 -41.18
CA GLY A 1143 10.57 32.34 -42.24
C GLY A 1143 9.54 31.20 -42.12
N LEU A 1144 8.51 31.27 -42.96
CA LEU A 1144 7.33 30.37 -42.98
C LEU A 1144 7.55 29.04 -43.71
#